data_AF-M4UI49-F1
#
_entry.id   AF-M4UI49-F1
#
_cell.length_a   1.000
_cell.length_b   1.000
_cell.length_c   1.000
_cell.angle_alpha   90.00
_cell.angle_beta   90.00
_cell.angle_gamma   90.00
#
_symmetry.space_group_name_H-M   'P 1'
#
loop_
_entity.id
_entity.type
_entity.pdbx_description
1 polymer ?
#
loop_
_entity_poly.entity_id
_entity_poly.type
_entity_poly.pdbx_seq_one_letter_code
_entity_poly.pdbx_strand_id
1 'polypeptide(L)'
;MLLILSILALFLGPFTYRLLQRQPGWLDLLDAFIFVTISGLVLFHILPEVLHEGGLIVLVLMALGLLAPSWVEKYFHKAAHQAHQMTLFLGVLGLVLHASIDGSALNVEMFDHTGWLLALGVLLHRFPVGLTVWWLLRPQYGRLLPLAILSLMSLATLLGALFSEYSLSQLDGQWLAWFQAFVMGSIMHVVLHRPYLKSQAPREEKENKYAAGIGSVVGLIVLGALLLPHWLGYASHDHAHGKSVTIEQHQEVAGVADHDHHDELHEGDEHDDHHDELHEHNDEMHEGDEHTEHHDEMHENDAHEGHQHAEKEHKTALTLANFIQLALYTAPLLLLAYFLSALMHYFKPTYTQLPKQDSSSFAKDSTKGLFYGLALPVCSAQASKMYQQLLASGVNQTFAIAFLIATPIIAFDSLLISLPLLSLEMVGLRVLLGATFAFLIAYILGRHFKNTDTAQTDELSVKQHSGSRFLASIKQGYLHQLDHTAPWVLLGWALAATLSANSAWAFFDQALWLQVLVMILVAFPFSLCATGVTPVIALLLMAGLSPGAGMAFLLIAPTISLELLSAIKKQQGIFAAISLLLFMFGLAFLIGLGMNQFMISSTSTWFELHQGDYSWWQYLSLALILVLYFVSLLRRGARDFIAELIPQRFLKGHDHDHHHHHHH
;
A
#
# COMPACT_ATOMS: atom_id res chain seq x y z
N MET A 1 -19.94 -26.56 14.95
CA MET A 1 -20.94 -25.62 14.37
C MET A 1 -20.30 -24.66 13.38
N LEU A 2 -19.22 -23.95 13.75
CA LEU A 2 -18.50 -22.99 12.89
C LEU A 2 -18.07 -23.59 11.54
N LEU A 3 -17.53 -24.81 11.53
CA LEU A 3 -17.18 -25.52 10.30
C LEU A 3 -18.36 -25.69 9.31
N ILE A 4 -19.55 -26.00 9.83
CA ILE A 4 -20.76 -26.16 8.99
C ILE A 4 -21.18 -24.81 8.42
N LEU A 5 -21.22 -23.77 9.26
CA LEU A 5 -21.55 -22.41 8.83
C LEU A 5 -20.57 -21.90 7.77
N SER A 6 -19.29 -22.25 7.93
CA SER A 6 -18.20 -21.91 7.04
C SER A 6 -18.35 -22.55 5.65
N ILE A 7 -18.72 -23.84 5.59
CA ILE A 7 -19.05 -24.51 4.33
C ILE A 7 -20.32 -23.90 3.71
N LEU A 8 -21.35 -23.63 4.51
CA LEU A 8 -22.58 -23.00 4.01
C LEU A 8 -22.31 -21.62 3.39
N ALA A 9 -21.49 -20.78 4.04
CA ALA A 9 -21.11 -19.46 3.55
C ALA A 9 -20.46 -19.52 2.16
N LEU A 10 -19.62 -20.53 1.90
CA LEU A 10 -19.00 -20.76 0.60
C LEU A 10 -20.04 -21.04 -0.51
N PHE A 11 -21.08 -21.80 -0.20
CA PHE A 11 -22.17 -22.15 -1.14
C PHE A 11 -23.27 -21.08 -1.27
N LEU A 12 -23.27 -20.02 -0.45
CA LEU A 12 -24.17 -18.88 -0.64
C LEU A 12 -23.84 -18.11 -1.94
N GLY A 13 -22.59 -18.13 -2.40
CA GLY A 13 -22.15 -17.46 -3.64
C GLY A 13 -22.96 -17.85 -4.90
N PRO A 14 -23.10 -19.15 -5.23
CA PRO A 14 -23.95 -19.62 -6.31
C PRO A 14 -25.39 -19.11 -6.26
N PHE A 15 -25.96 -19.04 -5.05
CA PHE A 15 -27.33 -18.59 -4.82
C PHE A 15 -27.48 -17.09 -5.07
N THR A 16 -26.59 -16.27 -4.51
CA THR A 16 -26.62 -14.81 -4.68
C THR A 16 -26.36 -14.43 -6.13
N TYR A 17 -25.40 -15.05 -6.81
CA TYR A 17 -25.17 -14.82 -8.24
C TYR A 17 -26.43 -15.08 -9.07
N ARG A 18 -27.17 -16.16 -8.78
CA ARG A 18 -28.40 -16.54 -9.49
C ARG A 18 -29.54 -15.55 -9.27
N LEU A 19 -29.61 -14.95 -8.10
CA LEU A 19 -30.59 -13.92 -7.76
C LEU A 19 -30.28 -12.61 -8.51
N LEU A 20 -29.00 -12.21 -8.52
CA LEU A 20 -28.52 -10.93 -9.05
C LEU A 20 -28.47 -10.87 -10.57
N GLN A 21 -28.21 -11.99 -11.26
CA GLN A 21 -28.19 -12.04 -12.74
C GLN A 21 -29.55 -11.71 -13.41
N ARG A 22 -30.65 -11.59 -12.65
CA ARG A 22 -32.01 -11.39 -13.19
C ARG A 22 -32.30 -9.96 -13.63
N GLN A 23 -31.50 -8.98 -13.20
CA GLN A 23 -31.74 -7.57 -13.49
C GLN A 23 -30.51 -6.90 -14.12
N PRO A 24 -30.70 -6.03 -15.13
CA PRO A 24 -29.61 -5.26 -15.73
C PRO A 24 -28.98 -4.32 -14.68
N GLY A 25 -27.64 -4.22 -14.65
CA GLY A 25 -26.86 -3.41 -13.71
C GLY A 25 -26.50 -4.08 -12.38
N TRP A 26 -27.20 -5.13 -11.93
CA TRP A 26 -26.84 -5.84 -10.69
C TRP A 26 -25.55 -6.67 -10.83
N LEU A 27 -25.18 -7.03 -12.06
CA LEU A 27 -23.89 -7.64 -12.35
C LEU A 27 -22.73 -6.64 -12.16
N ASP A 28 -22.94 -5.36 -12.49
CA ASP A 28 -21.93 -4.31 -12.25
C ASP A 28 -21.76 -4.05 -10.74
N LEU A 29 -22.86 -4.10 -9.99
CA LEU A 29 -22.84 -4.05 -8.52
C LEU A 29 -22.05 -5.23 -7.94
N LEU A 30 -22.35 -6.44 -8.40
CA LEU A 30 -21.69 -7.66 -7.93
C LEU A 30 -20.20 -7.66 -8.24
N ASP A 31 -19.84 -7.25 -9.45
CA ASP A 31 -18.46 -7.14 -9.90
C ASP A 31 -17.67 -6.13 -9.05
N ALA A 32 -18.23 -4.96 -8.79
CA ALA A 32 -17.59 -3.96 -7.92
C ALA A 32 -17.49 -4.42 -6.47
N PHE A 33 -18.51 -5.12 -5.95
CA PHE A 33 -18.49 -5.73 -4.61
C PHE A 33 -17.36 -6.76 -4.48
N ILE A 34 -17.27 -7.69 -5.42
CA ILE A 34 -16.22 -8.72 -5.46
C ILE A 34 -14.85 -8.06 -5.54
N PHE A 35 -14.70 -7.07 -6.42
CA PHE A 35 -13.46 -6.34 -6.59
C PHE A 35 -12.98 -5.71 -5.29
N VAL A 36 -13.83 -4.93 -4.61
CA VAL A 36 -13.46 -4.28 -3.34
C VAL A 36 -13.16 -5.29 -2.24
N THR A 37 -14.00 -6.31 -2.07
CA THR A 37 -13.84 -7.27 -0.98
C THR A 37 -12.59 -8.13 -1.15
N ILE A 38 -12.36 -8.69 -2.35
CA ILE A 38 -11.20 -9.55 -2.59
C ILE A 38 -9.90 -8.74 -2.61
N SER A 39 -9.86 -7.61 -3.32
CA SER A 39 -8.65 -6.78 -3.32
C SER A 39 -8.33 -6.24 -1.93
N GLY A 40 -9.36 -5.84 -1.17
CA GLY A 40 -9.20 -5.40 0.21
C GLY A 40 -8.68 -6.49 1.14
N LEU A 41 -9.24 -7.70 1.09
CA LEU A 41 -8.75 -8.83 1.88
C LEU A 41 -7.30 -9.17 1.56
N VAL A 42 -6.95 -9.23 0.26
CA VAL A 42 -5.57 -9.50 -0.16
C VAL A 42 -4.61 -8.43 0.39
N LEU A 43 -4.98 -7.15 0.37
CA LEU A 43 -4.10 -6.05 0.78
C LEU A 43 -4.01 -5.84 2.30
N PHE A 44 -5.13 -5.97 3.04
CA PHE A 44 -5.21 -5.60 4.45
C PHE A 44 -5.21 -6.79 5.42
N HIS A 45 -5.47 -8.00 4.93
CA HIS A 45 -5.47 -9.19 5.77
C HIS A 45 -4.33 -10.14 5.39
N ILE A 46 -4.25 -10.55 4.12
CA ILE A 46 -3.32 -11.61 3.72
C ILE A 46 -1.91 -11.06 3.49
N LEU A 47 -1.75 -9.91 2.83
CA LEU A 47 -0.43 -9.34 2.52
C LEU A 47 0.41 -9.02 3.78
N PRO A 48 -0.13 -8.38 4.84
CA PRO A 48 0.64 -8.12 6.06
C PRO A 48 1.17 -9.41 6.70
N GLU A 49 0.33 -10.45 6.76
CA GLU A 49 0.67 -11.76 7.34
C GLU A 49 1.78 -12.45 6.54
N VAL A 50 1.59 -12.57 5.23
CA VAL A 50 2.57 -13.22 4.35
C VAL A 50 3.87 -12.44 4.30
N LEU A 51 3.82 -11.10 4.35
CA LEU A 51 5.02 -10.25 4.40
C LEU A 51 5.80 -10.46 5.70
N HIS A 52 5.13 -10.78 6.81
CA HIS A 52 5.77 -11.09 8.07
C HIS A 52 6.53 -12.42 8.02
N GLU A 53 5.89 -13.48 7.53
CA GLU A 53 6.50 -14.82 7.44
C GLU A 53 7.53 -14.93 6.32
N GLY A 54 7.27 -14.28 5.18
CA GLY A 54 8.08 -14.39 3.97
C GLY A 54 9.12 -13.29 3.75
N GLY A 55 9.04 -12.16 4.48
CA GLY A 55 9.91 -10.99 4.31
C GLY A 55 9.70 -10.23 2.99
N LEU A 56 10.56 -9.25 2.66
CA LEU A 56 10.38 -8.34 1.51
C LEU A 56 10.23 -9.03 0.15
N ILE A 57 10.79 -10.23 -0.03
CA ILE A 57 10.68 -10.99 -1.27
C ILE A 57 9.22 -11.30 -1.62
N VAL A 58 8.33 -11.34 -0.64
CA VAL A 58 6.86 -11.46 -0.81
C VAL A 58 6.32 -10.38 -1.74
N LEU A 59 6.77 -9.13 -1.61
CA LEU A 59 6.32 -8.04 -2.48
C LEU A 59 6.75 -8.30 -3.94
N VAL A 60 7.96 -8.83 -4.15
CA VAL A 60 8.48 -9.18 -5.47
C VAL A 60 7.70 -10.34 -6.06
N LEU A 61 7.45 -11.40 -5.28
CA LEU A 61 6.70 -12.58 -5.72
C LEU A 61 5.24 -12.24 -6.00
N MET A 62 4.61 -11.41 -5.18
CA MET A 62 3.26 -10.91 -5.44
C MET A 62 3.21 -10.06 -6.71
N ALA A 63 4.18 -9.16 -6.92
CA ALA A 63 4.26 -8.38 -8.16
C ALA A 63 4.48 -9.28 -9.39
N LEU A 64 5.33 -10.32 -9.27
CA LEU A 64 5.52 -11.33 -10.31
C LEU A 64 4.23 -12.09 -10.60
N GLY A 65 3.50 -12.54 -9.58
CA GLY A 65 2.21 -13.20 -9.74
C GLY A 65 1.18 -12.32 -10.47
N LEU A 66 1.19 -11.02 -10.17
CA LEU A 66 0.31 -10.03 -10.78
C LEU A 66 0.65 -9.72 -12.25
N LEU A 67 1.93 -9.63 -12.58
CA LEU A 67 2.39 -9.17 -13.89
C LEU A 67 2.74 -10.30 -14.87
N ALA A 68 3.16 -11.46 -14.38
CA ALA A 68 3.61 -12.58 -15.20
C ALA A 68 2.55 -13.03 -16.23
N PRO A 69 1.26 -13.19 -15.89
CA PRO A 69 0.25 -13.60 -16.87
C PRO A 69 0.17 -12.62 -18.06
N SER A 70 0.17 -11.32 -17.77
CA SER A 70 0.13 -10.26 -18.79
C SER A 70 1.37 -10.26 -19.68
N TRP A 71 2.55 -10.49 -19.10
CA TRP A 71 3.79 -10.57 -19.87
C TRP A 71 3.80 -11.79 -20.79
N VAL A 72 3.41 -12.96 -20.30
CA VAL A 72 3.36 -14.17 -21.12
C VAL A 72 2.40 -14.00 -22.29
N GLU A 73 1.21 -13.44 -22.06
CA GLU A 73 0.23 -13.15 -23.12
C GLU A 73 0.78 -12.20 -24.20
N LYS A 74 1.50 -11.16 -23.77
CA LYS A 74 2.05 -10.13 -24.66
C LYS A 74 3.20 -10.63 -25.53
N TYR A 75 4.12 -11.41 -24.96
CA TYR A 75 5.32 -11.87 -25.68
C TYR A 75 5.09 -13.19 -26.42
N PHE A 76 4.13 -14.01 -25.98
CA PHE A 76 3.90 -15.35 -26.51
C PHE A 76 2.44 -15.56 -26.90
N HIS A 77 2.00 -14.97 -28.01
CA HIS A 77 0.62 -15.11 -28.51
C HIS A 77 0.17 -16.57 -28.72
N LYS A 78 1.09 -17.49 -29.07
CA LYS A 78 0.78 -18.93 -29.19
C LYS A 78 0.58 -19.62 -27.83
N ALA A 79 1.18 -19.09 -26.77
CA ALA A 79 1.07 -19.60 -25.40
C ALA A 79 0.05 -18.83 -24.55
N ALA A 80 -0.56 -17.76 -25.07
CA ALA A 80 -1.52 -16.92 -24.34
C ALA A 80 -2.68 -17.73 -23.74
N HIS A 81 -3.24 -18.68 -24.49
CA HIS A 81 -4.32 -19.53 -23.99
C HIS A 81 -3.85 -20.47 -22.88
N GLN A 82 -2.64 -21.03 -22.99
CA GLN A 82 -2.03 -21.87 -21.95
C GLN A 82 -1.70 -21.05 -20.70
N ALA A 83 -1.23 -19.81 -20.87
CA ALA A 83 -0.94 -18.90 -19.77
C ALA A 83 -2.19 -18.60 -18.94
N HIS A 84 -3.31 -18.27 -19.60
CA HIS A 84 -4.58 -18.04 -18.91
C HIS A 84 -5.05 -19.28 -18.13
N GLN A 85 -4.97 -20.48 -18.73
CA GLN A 85 -5.31 -21.74 -18.06
C GLN A 85 -4.39 -22.03 -16.87
N MET A 86 -3.09 -21.74 -17.01
CA MET A 86 -2.10 -21.95 -15.94
C MET A 86 -2.32 -20.99 -14.78
N THR A 87 -2.63 -19.71 -15.06
CA THR A 87 -3.01 -18.73 -14.02
C THR A 87 -4.27 -19.18 -13.28
N LEU A 88 -5.28 -19.66 -14.00
CA LEU A 88 -6.52 -20.16 -13.41
C LEU A 88 -6.27 -21.42 -12.56
N PHE A 89 -5.48 -22.38 -13.07
CA PHE A 89 -5.10 -23.57 -12.32
C PHE A 89 -4.35 -23.23 -11.04
N LEU A 90 -3.33 -22.36 -11.13
CA LEU A 90 -2.55 -21.92 -9.98
C LEU A 90 -3.41 -21.18 -8.96
N GLY A 91 -4.31 -20.29 -9.42
CA GLY A 91 -5.26 -19.60 -8.56
C GLY A 91 -6.19 -20.56 -7.81
N VAL A 92 -6.71 -21.59 -8.50
CA VAL A 92 -7.54 -22.63 -7.87
C VAL A 92 -6.74 -23.44 -6.86
N LEU A 93 -5.52 -23.87 -7.21
CA LEU A 93 -4.63 -24.60 -6.31
C LEU A 93 -4.35 -23.81 -5.02
N GLY A 94 -3.99 -22.53 -5.16
CA GLY A 94 -3.73 -21.68 -4.02
C GLY A 94 -4.97 -21.39 -3.18
N LEU A 95 -6.16 -21.24 -3.78
CA LEU A 95 -7.42 -21.12 -3.03
C LEU A 95 -7.74 -22.38 -2.23
N VAL A 96 -7.44 -23.58 -2.76
CA VAL A 96 -7.63 -24.84 -2.03
C VAL A 96 -6.68 -24.95 -0.84
N LEU A 97 -5.39 -24.61 -1.04
CA LEU A 97 -4.41 -24.59 0.04
C LEU A 97 -4.71 -23.52 1.10
N HIS A 98 -5.19 -22.35 0.69
CA HIS A 98 -5.66 -21.32 1.62
C HIS A 98 -6.90 -21.80 2.40
N ALA A 99 -7.84 -22.49 1.75
CA ALA A 99 -9.03 -23.03 2.39
C ALA A 99 -8.72 -24.12 3.44
N SER A 100 -7.56 -24.80 3.37
CA SER A 100 -7.10 -25.65 4.46
C SER A 100 -6.56 -24.85 5.65
N ILE A 101 -5.88 -23.74 5.42
CA ILE A 101 -5.39 -22.85 6.50
C ILE A 101 -6.56 -22.18 7.22
N ASP A 102 -7.61 -21.78 6.50
CA ASP A 102 -8.88 -21.35 7.11
C ASP A 102 -9.47 -22.42 8.02
N GLY A 103 -9.31 -23.69 7.64
CA GLY A 103 -9.85 -24.83 8.36
C GLY A 103 -9.25 -24.96 9.75
N SER A 104 -7.93 -24.78 9.88
CA SER A 104 -7.26 -24.87 11.19
C SER A 104 -7.73 -23.79 12.15
N ALA A 105 -8.04 -22.59 11.65
CA ALA A 105 -8.55 -21.47 12.45
C ALA A 105 -10.02 -21.62 12.93
N LEU A 106 -10.72 -22.71 12.55
CA LEU A 106 -12.11 -22.96 12.95
C LEU A 106 -12.24 -23.92 14.14
N ASN A 107 -11.12 -24.51 14.60
CA ASN A 107 -11.07 -25.36 15.78
C ASN A 107 -10.70 -24.51 17.00
N VAL A 108 -11.70 -23.88 17.62
CA VAL A 108 -11.51 -22.92 18.72
C VAL A 108 -12.26 -23.38 19.96
N GLU A 109 -11.63 -23.25 21.12
CA GLU A 109 -12.25 -23.53 22.42
C GLU A 109 -13.27 -22.45 22.82
N MET A 110 -14.37 -22.86 23.45
CA MET A 110 -15.54 -22.01 23.71
C MET A 110 -15.27 -20.80 24.64
N PHE A 111 -14.14 -20.79 25.35
CA PHE A 111 -13.76 -19.72 26.28
C PHE A 111 -12.68 -18.77 25.75
N ASP A 112 -12.16 -19.02 24.55
CA ASP A 112 -11.17 -18.15 23.93
C ASP A 112 -11.85 -17.06 23.07
N HIS A 113 -11.89 -15.84 23.60
CA HIS A 113 -12.51 -14.69 22.94
C HIS A 113 -11.76 -14.27 21.67
N THR A 114 -10.43 -14.40 21.61
CA THR A 114 -9.64 -14.02 20.44
C THR A 114 -9.80 -15.06 19.33
N GLY A 115 -9.72 -16.35 19.66
CA GLY A 115 -10.01 -17.44 18.74
C GLY A 115 -11.41 -17.35 18.13
N TRP A 116 -12.44 -17.00 18.92
CA TRP A 116 -13.80 -16.89 18.40
C TRP A 116 -13.95 -15.75 17.38
N LEU A 117 -13.29 -14.61 17.62
CA LEU A 117 -13.25 -13.49 16.67
C LEU A 117 -12.49 -13.85 15.39
N LEU A 118 -11.39 -14.61 15.49
CA LEU A 118 -10.66 -15.12 14.33
C LEU A 118 -11.55 -16.05 13.50
N ALA A 119 -12.22 -17.02 14.13
CA ALA A 119 -13.14 -17.94 13.45
C ALA A 119 -14.32 -17.21 12.80
N LEU A 120 -14.80 -16.12 13.41
CA LEU A 120 -15.82 -15.25 12.81
C LEU A 120 -15.29 -14.53 11.56
N GLY A 121 -14.06 -14.02 11.60
CA GLY A 121 -13.38 -13.45 10.43
C GLY A 121 -13.25 -14.46 9.29
N VAL A 122 -12.89 -15.71 9.61
CA VAL A 122 -12.85 -16.83 8.65
C VAL A 122 -14.22 -17.08 8.04
N LEU A 123 -15.25 -17.15 8.87
CA LEU A 123 -16.63 -17.40 8.43
C LEU A 123 -17.13 -16.31 7.47
N LEU A 124 -16.91 -15.02 7.80
CA LEU A 124 -17.42 -13.92 7.00
C LEU A 124 -16.73 -13.84 5.63
N HIS A 125 -15.41 -14.07 5.54
CA HIS A 125 -14.68 -13.87 4.28
C HIS A 125 -14.97 -14.96 3.23
N ARG A 126 -15.50 -16.11 3.66
CA ARG A 126 -15.88 -17.22 2.78
C ARG A 126 -17.01 -16.92 1.83
N PHE A 127 -17.93 -16.03 2.21
CA PHE A 127 -19.01 -15.63 1.34
C PHE A 127 -18.50 -14.88 0.08
N PRO A 128 -17.69 -13.80 0.19
CA PRO A 128 -17.05 -13.16 -0.97
C PRO A 128 -16.21 -14.13 -1.80
N VAL A 129 -15.45 -15.03 -1.17
CA VAL A 129 -14.60 -16.00 -1.87
C VAL A 129 -15.44 -16.97 -2.71
N GLY A 130 -16.46 -17.60 -2.13
CA GLY A 130 -17.34 -18.53 -2.85
C GLY A 130 -18.11 -17.86 -3.99
N LEU A 131 -18.52 -16.61 -3.78
CA LEU A 131 -19.13 -15.78 -4.80
C LEU A 131 -18.17 -15.46 -5.96
N THR A 132 -16.90 -15.18 -5.65
CA THR A 132 -15.85 -14.89 -6.64
C THR A 132 -15.54 -16.09 -7.51
N VAL A 133 -15.32 -17.26 -6.89
CA VAL A 133 -15.06 -18.53 -7.62
C VAL A 133 -16.22 -18.84 -8.57
N TRP A 134 -17.45 -18.67 -8.09
CA TRP A 134 -18.64 -18.89 -8.91
C TRP A 134 -18.75 -17.89 -10.07
N TRP A 135 -18.59 -16.59 -9.76
CA TRP A 135 -18.66 -15.50 -10.73
C TRP A 135 -17.61 -15.65 -11.84
N LEU A 136 -16.39 -16.06 -11.48
CA LEU A 136 -15.28 -16.20 -12.41
C LEU A 136 -15.41 -17.42 -13.33
N LEU A 137 -15.76 -18.58 -12.78
CA LEU A 137 -15.68 -19.85 -13.51
C LEU A 137 -16.98 -20.23 -14.24
N ARG A 138 -18.15 -19.83 -13.71
CA ARG A 138 -19.45 -20.21 -14.28
C ARG A 138 -19.63 -19.80 -15.75
N PRO A 139 -19.30 -18.55 -16.15
CA PRO A 139 -19.51 -18.12 -17.52
C PRO A 139 -18.67 -18.90 -18.54
N GLN A 140 -17.49 -19.36 -18.13
CA GLN A 140 -16.51 -20.00 -19.02
C GLN A 140 -16.67 -21.53 -19.07
N TYR A 141 -16.87 -22.16 -17.92
CA TYR A 141 -16.81 -23.62 -17.76
C TYR A 141 -18.16 -24.23 -17.36
N GLY A 142 -19.23 -23.42 -17.34
CA GLY A 142 -20.55 -23.86 -16.90
C GLY A 142 -20.63 -24.09 -15.39
N ARG A 143 -21.65 -24.83 -14.93
CA ARG A 143 -21.94 -24.98 -13.50
C ARG A 143 -21.12 -26.06 -12.80
N LEU A 144 -20.61 -27.05 -13.53
CA LEU A 144 -19.99 -28.24 -12.94
C LEU A 144 -18.62 -27.93 -12.33
N LEU A 145 -17.75 -27.22 -13.07
CA LEU A 145 -16.41 -26.89 -12.60
C LEU A 145 -16.41 -26.03 -11.32
N PRO A 146 -17.13 -24.89 -11.22
CA PRO A 146 -17.16 -24.12 -9.98
C PRO A 146 -17.77 -24.92 -8.81
N LEU A 147 -18.80 -25.75 -9.03
CA LEU A 147 -19.31 -26.64 -7.97
C LEU A 147 -18.24 -27.61 -7.48
N ALA A 148 -17.48 -28.23 -8.40
CA ALA A 148 -16.42 -29.15 -8.04
C ALA A 148 -15.32 -28.47 -7.21
N ILE A 149 -14.94 -27.23 -7.58
CA ILE A 149 -13.93 -26.46 -6.84
C ILE A 149 -14.45 -26.03 -5.46
N LEU A 150 -15.69 -25.55 -5.33
CA LEU A 150 -16.26 -25.22 -4.02
C LEU A 150 -16.36 -26.45 -3.10
N SER A 151 -16.69 -27.62 -3.65
CA SER A 151 -16.66 -28.88 -2.92
C SER A 151 -15.25 -29.28 -2.49
N LEU A 152 -14.25 -29.11 -3.38
CA LEU A 152 -12.85 -29.37 -3.06
C LEU A 152 -12.33 -28.43 -1.96
N MET A 153 -12.66 -27.15 -2.02
CA MET A 153 -12.34 -26.18 -0.96
C MET A 153 -13.00 -26.56 0.37
N SER A 154 -14.27 -27.01 0.34
CA SER A 154 -14.98 -27.49 1.54
C SER A 154 -14.29 -28.70 2.17
N LEU A 155 -13.82 -29.64 1.35
CA LEU A 155 -13.04 -30.78 1.81
C LEU A 155 -11.69 -30.33 2.39
N ALA A 156 -10.99 -29.40 1.74
CA ALA A 156 -9.73 -28.86 2.24
C ALA A 156 -9.91 -28.16 3.60
N THR A 157 -11.01 -27.44 3.81
CA THR A 157 -11.34 -26.85 5.12
C THR A 157 -11.59 -27.89 6.19
N LEU A 158 -12.33 -28.94 5.86
CA LEU A 158 -12.58 -30.05 6.78
C LEU A 158 -11.25 -30.69 7.18
N LEU A 159 -10.37 -30.98 6.21
CA LEU A 159 -9.06 -31.54 6.48
C LEU A 159 -8.21 -30.58 7.32
N GLY A 160 -8.18 -29.29 7.00
CA GLY A 160 -7.47 -28.28 7.79
C GLY A 160 -7.93 -28.20 9.25
N ALA A 161 -9.23 -28.31 9.50
CA ALA A 161 -9.78 -28.33 10.85
C ALA A 161 -9.47 -29.61 11.62
N LEU A 162 -9.43 -30.76 10.93
CA LEU A 162 -9.16 -32.07 11.55
C LEU A 162 -7.67 -32.33 11.80
N PHE A 163 -6.81 -31.79 10.94
CA PHE A 163 -5.36 -31.98 11.01
C PHE A 163 -4.63 -30.76 11.57
N SER A 164 -5.34 -29.82 12.20
CA SER A 164 -4.71 -28.60 12.77
C SER A 164 -3.61 -28.93 13.77
N GLU A 165 -3.76 -30.01 14.55
CA GLU A 165 -2.78 -30.48 15.55
C GLU A 165 -1.52 -31.13 14.92
N TYR A 166 -1.63 -31.64 13.69
CA TYR A 166 -0.53 -32.31 12.98
C TYR A 166 0.13 -31.42 11.92
N SER A 167 -0.58 -30.38 11.49
CA SER A 167 -0.20 -29.50 10.40
C SER A 167 0.47 -28.27 11.00
N LEU A 168 1.82 -28.30 11.08
CA LEU A 168 2.73 -27.16 10.79
C LEU A 168 4.14 -27.30 11.37
N SER A 169 4.53 -28.42 12.00
CA SER A 169 5.92 -28.58 12.50
C SER A 169 6.95 -29.02 11.44
N GLN A 170 6.55 -29.32 10.20
CA GLN A 170 7.46 -29.87 9.16
C GLN A 170 7.49 -29.11 7.82
N LEU A 171 6.63 -28.11 7.58
CA LEU A 171 6.71 -27.27 6.38
C LEU A 171 7.32 -25.92 6.79
N ASP A 172 8.48 -25.63 6.24
CA ASP A 172 9.21 -24.38 6.43
C ASP A 172 8.31 -23.21 6.00
N GLY A 173 7.72 -22.49 6.98
CA GLY A 173 6.62 -21.54 6.79
C GLY A 173 6.94 -20.44 5.76
N GLN A 174 8.22 -20.15 5.57
CA GLN A 174 8.70 -19.21 4.57
C GLN A 174 8.37 -19.62 3.12
N TRP A 175 8.49 -20.90 2.76
CA TRP A 175 8.16 -21.37 1.40
C TRP A 175 6.66 -21.26 1.11
N LEU A 176 5.84 -21.55 2.12
CA LEU A 176 4.39 -21.41 2.01
C LEU A 176 4.01 -19.95 1.81
N ALA A 177 4.61 -19.03 2.58
CA ALA A 177 4.42 -17.60 2.43
C ALA A 177 4.82 -17.10 1.03
N TRP A 178 5.97 -17.51 0.50
CA TRP A 178 6.41 -17.17 -0.85
C TRP A 178 5.47 -17.67 -1.94
N PHE A 179 5.01 -18.92 -1.81
CA PHE A 179 4.04 -19.49 -2.73
C PHE A 179 2.71 -18.73 -2.66
N GLN A 180 2.19 -18.45 -1.46
CA GLN A 180 0.97 -17.67 -1.26
C GLN A 180 1.09 -16.27 -1.86
N ALA A 181 2.20 -15.58 -1.66
CA ALA A 181 2.45 -14.26 -2.25
C ALA A 181 2.29 -14.27 -3.77
N PHE A 182 2.92 -15.24 -4.44
CA PHE A 182 2.82 -15.41 -5.89
C PHE A 182 1.39 -15.73 -6.34
N VAL A 183 0.70 -16.65 -5.66
CA VAL A 183 -0.70 -16.98 -5.95
C VAL A 183 -1.60 -15.76 -5.75
N MET A 184 -1.47 -15.01 -4.65
CA MET A 184 -2.25 -13.80 -4.38
C MET A 184 -2.08 -12.76 -5.48
N GLY A 185 -0.85 -12.56 -5.96
CA GLY A 185 -0.57 -11.75 -7.13
C GLY A 185 -1.35 -12.22 -8.35
N SER A 186 -1.35 -13.53 -8.62
CA SER A 186 -2.06 -14.13 -9.75
C SER A 186 -3.59 -14.01 -9.64
N ILE A 187 -4.15 -14.12 -8.44
CA ILE A 187 -5.59 -13.90 -8.18
C ILE A 187 -5.93 -12.43 -8.41
N MET A 188 -5.09 -11.51 -7.90
CA MET A 188 -5.27 -10.07 -8.12
C MET A 188 -5.23 -9.72 -9.61
N HIS A 189 -4.37 -10.37 -10.41
CA HIS A 189 -4.36 -10.23 -11.87
C HIS A 189 -5.72 -10.59 -12.48
N VAL A 190 -6.29 -11.74 -12.09
CA VAL A 190 -7.58 -12.22 -12.60
C VAL A 190 -8.75 -11.34 -12.15
N VAL A 191 -8.69 -10.77 -10.95
CA VAL A 191 -9.72 -9.84 -10.44
C VAL A 191 -9.64 -8.48 -11.16
N LEU A 192 -8.44 -7.98 -11.45
CA LEU A 192 -8.22 -6.71 -12.13
C LEU A 192 -8.57 -6.75 -13.63
N HIS A 193 -8.20 -7.81 -14.33
CA HIS A 193 -8.49 -7.96 -15.76
C HIS A 193 -9.88 -8.60 -15.94
N ARG A 194 -10.78 -8.03 -16.75
CA ARG A 194 -12.09 -8.62 -17.08
C ARG A 194 -11.97 -9.50 -18.34
N PRO A 195 -11.58 -10.80 -18.29
CA PRO A 195 -11.41 -11.60 -19.51
C PRO A 195 -12.72 -11.83 -20.29
N TYR A 196 -13.90 -11.65 -19.70
CA TYR A 196 -15.14 -12.21 -20.27
C TYR A 196 -16.26 -11.20 -20.63
N LEU A 197 -16.29 -10.00 -20.04
CA LEU A 197 -17.34 -9.02 -20.35
C LEU A 197 -17.24 -8.43 -21.77
N LYS A 198 -16.09 -8.53 -22.44
CA LYS A 198 -15.91 -8.07 -23.84
C LYS A 198 -16.42 -9.07 -24.89
N SER A 199 -16.60 -10.36 -24.57
CA SER A 199 -16.82 -11.41 -25.59
C SER A 199 -18.31 -11.75 -25.86
N GLN A 200 -19.23 -11.39 -24.95
CA GLN A 200 -20.63 -11.82 -25.03
C GLN A 200 -21.68 -10.71 -25.28
N ALA A 201 -21.29 -9.46 -25.51
CA ALA A 201 -22.25 -8.38 -25.75
C ALA A 201 -22.21 -7.86 -27.19
N PRO A 202 -23.12 -8.30 -28.09
CA PRO A 202 -23.45 -7.55 -29.29
C PRO A 202 -24.41 -6.41 -28.90
N ARG A 203 -23.91 -5.41 -28.15
CA ARG A 203 -24.48 -4.06 -27.96
C ARG A 203 -23.67 -3.30 -26.92
N GLU A 204 -23.43 -2.03 -27.19
CA GLU A 204 -22.89 -1.01 -26.29
C GLU A 204 -23.79 -0.76 -25.06
N GLU A 205 -24.07 -1.76 -24.22
CA GLU A 205 -24.66 -1.48 -22.91
C GLU A 205 -23.60 -0.80 -22.04
N LYS A 206 -23.70 0.53 -21.94
CA LYS A 206 -22.86 1.35 -21.06
C LYS A 206 -23.00 0.84 -19.62
N GLU A 207 -21.87 0.46 -19.03
CA GLU A 207 -21.75 0.07 -17.62
C GLU A 207 -22.53 1.03 -16.71
N ASN A 208 -23.36 0.48 -15.83
CA ASN A 208 -24.12 1.28 -14.88
C ASN A 208 -23.22 1.69 -13.72
N LYS A 209 -22.54 2.84 -13.90
CA LYS A 209 -21.59 3.39 -12.91
C LYS A 209 -22.19 3.55 -11.52
N TYR A 210 -23.48 3.85 -11.41
CA TYR A 210 -24.15 3.99 -10.12
C TYR A 210 -24.29 2.64 -9.41
N ALA A 211 -24.64 1.58 -10.14
CA ALA A 211 -24.71 0.23 -9.58
C ALA A 211 -23.33 -0.28 -9.15
N ALA A 212 -22.29 -0.04 -9.96
CA ALA A 212 -20.90 -0.32 -9.59
C ALA A 212 -20.45 0.48 -8.35
N GLY A 213 -20.84 1.76 -8.27
CA GLY A 213 -20.61 2.61 -7.10
C GLY A 213 -21.24 2.04 -5.82
N ILE A 214 -22.52 1.66 -5.87
CA ILE A 214 -23.22 1.03 -4.75
C ILE A 214 -22.54 -0.29 -4.36
N GLY A 215 -22.18 -1.13 -5.33
CA GLY A 215 -21.46 -2.37 -5.10
C GLY A 215 -20.13 -2.17 -4.39
N SER A 216 -19.42 -1.10 -4.75
CA SER A 216 -18.16 -0.71 -4.10
C SER A 216 -18.37 -0.35 -2.63
N VAL A 217 -19.43 0.40 -2.32
CA VAL A 217 -19.77 0.79 -0.93
C VAL A 217 -20.19 -0.40 -0.10
N VAL A 218 -21.06 -1.26 -0.63
CA VAL A 218 -21.43 -2.51 0.05
C VAL A 218 -20.17 -3.36 0.28
N GLY A 219 -19.28 -3.41 -0.70
CA GLY A 219 -17.99 -4.10 -0.58
C GLY A 219 -17.12 -3.53 0.53
N LEU A 220 -17.02 -2.20 0.67
CA LEU A 220 -16.27 -1.56 1.75
C LEU A 220 -16.88 -1.80 3.13
N ILE A 221 -18.21 -1.77 3.25
CA ILE A 221 -18.90 -2.07 4.52
C ILE A 221 -18.62 -3.52 4.93
N VAL A 222 -18.74 -4.46 3.99
CA VAL A 222 -18.44 -5.87 4.24
C VAL A 222 -16.96 -6.05 4.54
N LEU A 223 -16.04 -5.41 3.82
CA LEU A 223 -14.61 -5.43 4.12
C LEU A 223 -14.31 -4.90 5.52
N GLY A 224 -14.93 -3.80 5.92
CA GLY A 224 -14.82 -3.28 7.29
C GLY A 224 -15.29 -4.30 8.31
N ALA A 225 -16.46 -4.92 8.10
CA ALA A 225 -16.98 -5.98 8.96
C ALA A 225 -16.12 -7.26 8.96
N LEU A 226 -15.39 -7.53 7.87
CA LEU A 226 -14.46 -8.66 7.74
C LEU A 226 -13.18 -8.44 8.53
N LEU A 227 -12.66 -7.21 8.49
CA LEU A 227 -11.45 -6.83 9.19
C LEU A 227 -11.72 -6.49 10.66
N LEU A 228 -12.96 -6.14 11.03
CA LEU A 228 -13.33 -5.74 12.38
C LEU A 228 -13.06 -6.80 13.45
N PRO A 229 -13.38 -8.11 13.29
CA PRO A 229 -13.06 -9.12 14.30
C PRO A 229 -11.56 -9.25 14.53
N HIS A 230 -10.79 -9.16 13.44
CA HIS A 230 -9.33 -9.12 13.53
C HIS A 230 -8.90 -7.87 14.30
N TRP A 231 -9.39 -6.68 13.95
CA TRP A 231 -9.02 -5.44 14.65
C TRP A 231 -9.49 -5.35 16.12
N LEU A 232 -10.69 -5.86 16.45
CA LEU A 232 -11.27 -5.80 17.79
C LEU A 232 -10.75 -6.88 18.73
N GLY A 233 -10.35 -8.04 18.20
CA GLY A 233 -9.69 -9.10 19.00
C GLY A 233 -8.37 -8.64 19.62
N TYR A 234 -7.85 -7.48 19.20
CA TYR A 234 -6.59 -6.89 19.66
C TYR A 234 -6.77 -5.60 20.48
N ALA A 235 -8.00 -5.19 20.81
CA ALA A 235 -8.23 -4.05 21.70
C ALA A 235 -7.95 -4.49 23.16
N SER A 236 -6.73 -4.24 23.64
CA SER A 236 -6.31 -4.52 25.02
C SER A 236 -7.25 -3.86 26.03
N HIS A 237 -7.81 -4.66 26.93
CA HIS A 237 -8.36 -4.16 28.19
C HIS A 237 -7.21 -3.58 29.03
N ASP A 238 -7.21 -2.26 29.17
CA ASP A 238 -6.31 -1.51 30.02
C ASP A 238 -6.64 -1.82 31.49
N HIS A 239 -5.92 -2.77 32.10
CA HIS A 239 -5.90 -2.88 33.56
C HIS A 239 -4.94 -1.81 34.09
N ALA A 240 -5.49 -0.63 34.27
CA ALA A 240 -4.88 0.45 35.03
C ALA A 240 -4.59 -0.02 36.46
N HIS A 241 -3.34 -0.42 36.72
CA HIS A 241 -2.77 -0.29 38.06
C HIS A 241 -2.19 1.12 38.20
N GLY A 242 -2.80 1.86 39.12
CA GLY A 242 -2.62 3.29 39.27
C GLY A 242 -1.23 3.74 39.73
N LYS A 243 -0.87 4.93 39.25
CA LYS A 243 -0.05 5.99 39.89
C LYS A 243 1.03 5.56 40.89
N SER A 244 2.28 5.83 40.52
CA SER A 244 3.07 6.83 41.25
C SER A 244 4.15 7.45 40.34
N VAL A 245 3.91 8.71 39.97
CA VAL A 245 4.95 9.67 39.60
C VAL A 245 5.62 10.14 40.89
N THR A 246 6.95 10.15 40.95
CA THR A 246 7.73 11.24 41.55
C THR A 246 9.19 11.17 41.07
N ILE A 247 9.62 12.24 40.41
CA ILE A 247 11.02 12.65 40.31
C ILE A 247 11.25 13.66 41.44
N GLU A 248 12.31 13.48 42.26
CA GLU A 248 13.18 14.59 42.70
C GLU A 248 14.45 14.10 43.43
N GLN A 249 15.58 14.73 43.11
CA GLN A 249 16.87 14.62 43.79
C GLN A 249 16.92 15.62 44.96
N HIS A 250 17.38 15.20 46.16
CA HIS A 250 18.45 15.83 46.98
C HIS A 250 18.45 15.36 48.46
N GLN A 251 19.64 14.95 48.91
CA GLN A 251 20.36 15.42 50.11
C GLN A 251 19.95 14.98 51.55
N GLU A 252 20.87 14.20 52.16
CA GLU A 252 21.41 14.23 53.54
C GLU A 252 20.52 14.28 54.83
N VAL A 253 20.85 13.30 55.71
CA VAL A 253 21.15 13.41 57.16
C VAL A 253 20.03 13.19 58.22
N ALA A 254 20.28 12.12 58.99
CA ALA A 254 20.07 11.86 60.44
C ALA A 254 18.67 11.74 61.08
N GLY A 255 18.54 10.70 61.92
CA GLY A 255 18.12 10.89 63.32
C GLY A 255 16.93 10.06 63.84
N VAL A 256 17.25 8.95 64.53
CA VAL A 256 16.80 8.57 65.91
C VAL A 256 15.31 8.59 66.29
N ALA A 257 14.84 7.40 66.71
CA ALA A 257 13.90 7.03 67.79
C ALA A 257 12.67 7.91 68.17
N ASP A 258 11.48 7.30 68.31
CA ASP A 258 10.94 6.93 69.64
C ASP A 258 9.59 6.18 69.60
N HIS A 259 9.54 5.13 70.44
CA HIS A 259 8.50 4.67 71.37
C HIS A 259 6.97 4.71 71.10
N ASP A 260 6.39 3.51 71.30
CA ASP A 260 5.31 3.14 72.26
C ASP A 260 3.82 3.43 71.96
N HIS A 261 3.02 2.35 71.86
CA HIS A 261 2.15 1.78 72.92
C HIS A 261 0.83 1.15 72.42
N HIS A 262 0.59 -0.09 72.91
CA HIS A 262 -0.69 -0.72 73.32
C HIS A 262 -1.77 -0.97 72.25
N ASP A 263 -2.51 -2.08 72.17
CA ASP A 263 -2.69 -3.24 73.05
C ASP A 263 -3.67 -4.26 72.38
N GLU A 264 -3.55 -5.52 72.80
CA GLU A 264 -4.63 -6.50 73.06
C GLU A 264 -5.25 -7.41 71.96
N LEU A 265 -4.82 -8.68 72.04
CA LEU A 265 -5.61 -9.90 72.38
C LEU A 265 -5.91 -10.99 71.32
N HIS A 266 -5.39 -12.19 71.66
CA HIS A 266 -5.84 -13.59 71.52
C HIS A 266 -4.93 -14.48 70.65
N GLU A 267 -4.01 -15.23 71.27
CA GLU A 267 -4.15 -16.59 71.86
C GLU A 267 -4.07 -17.72 70.83
N GLY A 268 -3.12 -18.65 71.02
CA GLY A 268 -3.14 -19.99 70.44
C GLY A 268 -1.78 -20.59 70.05
N ASP A 269 -1.10 -21.18 71.04
CA ASP A 269 -0.26 -22.40 71.02
C ASP A 269 0.96 -22.45 70.07
N GLU A 270 2.17 -22.30 70.61
CA GLU A 270 3.03 -23.37 71.19
C GLU A 270 3.48 -24.41 70.15
N HIS A 271 4.72 -24.28 69.67
CA HIS A 271 5.68 -25.39 69.71
C HIS A 271 7.12 -24.87 69.64
N ASP A 272 7.81 -25.20 70.73
CA ASP A 272 9.16 -24.98 71.18
C ASP A 272 10.32 -25.44 70.27
N ASP A 273 11.44 -24.70 70.42
CA ASP A 273 12.82 -25.17 70.62
C ASP A 273 13.58 -25.89 69.48
N HIS A 274 14.87 -25.68 69.23
CA HIS A 274 15.96 -24.93 69.86
C HIS A 274 17.21 -25.09 68.96
N HIS A 275 18.12 -24.09 68.95
CA HIS A 275 19.60 -24.19 68.94
C HIS A 275 20.34 -25.01 67.83
N ASP A 276 21.52 -24.69 67.31
CA ASP A 276 22.56 -23.70 67.61
C ASP A 276 23.60 -23.68 66.46
N GLU A 277 24.21 -22.50 66.31
CA GLU A 277 25.64 -22.21 66.08
C GLU A 277 26.52 -22.90 64.99
N LEU A 278 27.11 -22.00 64.18
CA LEU A 278 28.54 -21.85 63.84
C LEU A 278 29.29 -22.97 63.09
N HIS A 279 29.87 -22.65 61.92
CA HIS A 279 31.33 -22.51 61.75
C HIS A 279 31.74 -22.15 60.30
N GLU A 280 32.70 -21.21 60.21
CA GLU A 280 33.51 -20.84 59.04
C GLU A 280 34.45 -21.98 58.60
N HIS A 281 34.70 -22.13 57.30
CA HIS A 281 36.03 -22.03 56.63
C HIS A 281 36.12 -22.73 55.25
N ASN A 282 36.56 -21.94 54.27
CA ASN A 282 37.59 -22.16 53.24
C ASN A 282 37.75 -23.46 52.40
N ASP A 283 37.91 -23.18 51.10
CA ASP A 283 38.92 -23.66 50.13
C ASP A 283 38.78 -25.03 49.41
N GLU A 284 38.64 -24.88 48.08
CA GLU A 284 39.38 -25.52 46.98
C GLU A 284 39.27 -27.03 46.63
N MET A 285 39.12 -27.23 45.30
CA MET A 285 39.66 -28.29 44.43
C MET A 285 38.89 -29.60 44.16
N HIS A 286 38.37 -29.66 42.92
CA HIS A 286 38.48 -30.69 41.86
C HIS A 286 38.18 -32.20 42.06
N GLU A 287 37.32 -32.66 41.13
CA GLU A 287 37.23 -33.96 40.43
C GLU A 287 36.63 -35.22 41.11
N GLY A 288 35.66 -35.83 40.40
CA GLY A 288 35.48 -37.29 40.33
C GLY A 288 34.10 -37.84 40.66
N ASP A 289 33.23 -37.93 39.65
CA ASP A 289 32.35 -39.07 39.28
C ASP A 289 31.62 -39.91 40.37
N GLU A 290 30.28 -39.91 40.33
CA GLU A 290 29.43 -40.97 39.71
C GLU A 290 28.05 -41.16 40.40
N HIS A 291 26.97 -41.20 39.57
CA HIS A 291 25.63 -41.81 39.75
C HIS A 291 24.73 -41.26 40.88
N THR A 292 23.43 -40.98 40.75
CA THR A 292 22.36 -41.29 39.79
C THR A 292 21.13 -40.60 40.39
N GLU A 293 20.45 -39.69 39.69
CA GLU A 293 19.11 -39.25 40.13
C GLU A 293 18.13 -39.11 38.97
N HIS A 294 16.92 -39.53 39.32
CA HIS A 294 15.79 -39.82 38.46
C HIS A 294 15.13 -38.56 37.90
N HIS A 295 14.58 -38.73 36.70
CA HIS A 295 13.66 -37.84 36.02
C HIS A 295 12.53 -37.30 36.91
N ASP A 296 12.32 -35.99 36.84
CA ASP A 296 10.99 -35.38 36.80
C ASP A 296 11.03 -34.21 35.79
N GLU A 297 10.68 -34.52 34.54
CA GLU A 297 10.36 -33.52 33.52
C GLU A 297 8.93 -33.03 33.75
N MET A 298 8.76 -31.78 34.17
CA MET A 298 7.50 -31.04 34.03
C MET A 298 7.66 -29.91 33.01
N HIS A 299 7.12 -30.20 31.82
CA HIS A 299 6.46 -29.29 30.88
C HIS A 299 6.96 -27.85 30.75
N GLU A 300 7.85 -27.64 29.78
CA GLU A 300 8.18 -26.34 29.19
C GLU A 300 7.79 -26.36 27.70
N ASN A 301 6.48 -26.41 27.39
CA ASN A 301 5.97 -26.35 26.01
C ASN A 301 4.90 -25.26 25.76
N ASP A 302 4.36 -24.61 26.80
CA ASP A 302 3.26 -23.63 26.62
C ASP A 302 3.75 -22.17 26.46
N ALA A 303 5.04 -21.89 26.65
CA ALA A 303 5.57 -20.52 26.59
C ALA A 303 5.87 -20.03 25.17
N HIS A 304 6.13 -20.94 24.21
CA HIS A 304 6.53 -20.55 22.85
C HIS A 304 5.36 -20.24 21.90
N GLU A 305 4.18 -20.84 22.12
CA GLU A 305 2.98 -20.53 21.31
C GLU A 305 2.34 -19.20 21.72
N GLY A 306 2.29 -18.91 23.02
CA GLY A 306 1.75 -17.64 23.53
C GLY A 306 2.51 -16.41 23.03
N HIS A 307 3.84 -16.50 22.86
CA HIS A 307 4.64 -15.39 22.36
C HIS A 307 4.46 -15.14 20.85
N GLN A 308 4.28 -16.17 20.03
CA GLN A 308 4.10 -16.01 18.58
C GLN A 308 2.71 -15.47 18.23
N HIS A 309 1.66 -15.89 18.95
CA HIS A 309 0.34 -15.32 18.81
C HIS A 309 0.31 -13.86 19.29
N ALA A 310 0.89 -13.55 20.46
CA ALA A 310 1.00 -12.18 20.98
C ALA A 310 1.79 -11.22 20.07
N GLU A 311 2.84 -11.69 19.38
CA GLU A 311 3.63 -10.85 18.49
C GLU A 311 2.91 -10.55 17.16
N LYS A 312 2.13 -11.51 16.63
CA LYS A 312 1.24 -11.30 15.48
C LYS A 312 0.04 -10.41 15.85
N GLU A 313 -0.51 -10.57 17.06
CA GLU A 313 -1.62 -9.81 17.66
C GLU A 313 -1.35 -8.30 17.72
N HIS A 314 -0.12 -7.88 18.01
CA HIS A 314 0.21 -6.45 18.17
C HIS A 314 0.28 -5.66 16.84
N LYS A 315 0.57 -6.33 15.72
CA LYS A 315 1.03 -5.66 14.49
C LYS A 315 -0.10 -5.19 13.56
N THR A 316 -1.24 -5.87 13.49
CA THR A 316 -2.35 -5.44 12.61
C THR A 316 -3.19 -4.33 13.22
N ALA A 317 -3.35 -4.32 14.54
CA ALA A 317 -3.87 -3.18 15.28
C ALA A 317 -2.98 -1.94 15.10
N LEU A 318 -1.65 -2.13 15.16
CA LEU A 318 -0.67 -1.08 14.87
C LEU A 318 -0.80 -0.55 13.44
N THR A 319 -0.98 -1.41 12.43
CA THR A 319 -1.26 -0.99 11.05
C THR A 319 -2.49 -0.09 10.97
N LEU A 320 -3.62 -0.46 11.60
CA LEU A 320 -4.82 0.38 11.58
C LEU A 320 -4.60 1.72 12.29
N ALA A 321 -3.96 1.69 13.46
CA ALA A 321 -3.62 2.90 14.20
C ALA A 321 -2.77 3.83 13.33
N ASN A 322 -1.72 3.32 12.71
CA ASN A 322 -0.88 4.06 11.77
C ASN A 322 -1.73 4.66 10.63
N PHE A 323 -2.59 3.87 9.99
CA PHE A 323 -3.45 4.34 8.91
C PHE A 323 -4.32 5.54 9.33
N ILE A 324 -4.99 5.44 10.50
CA ILE A 324 -5.87 6.50 11.01
C ILE A 324 -5.07 7.75 11.37
N GLN A 325 -3.93 7.58 12.03
CA GLN A 325 -3.04 8.69 12.40
C GLN A 325 -2.58 9.43 11.14
N LEU A 326 -2.09 8.71 10.12
CA LEU A 326 -1.67 9.30 8.83
C LEU A 326 -2.81 10.09 8.18
N ALA A 327 -4.00 9.51 8.16
CA ALA A 327 -5.16 10.13 7.57
C ALA A 327 -5.53 11.43 8.32
N LEU A 328 -5.52 11.42 9.66
CA LEU A 328 -5.79 12.61 10.48
C LEU A 328 -4.76 13.73 10.27
N TYR A 329 -3.47 13.40 10.23
CA TYR A 329 -2.41 14.41 10.04
C TYR A 329 -2.42 15.03 8.64
N THR A 330 -2.64 14.22 7.61
CA THR A 330 -2.55 14.69 6.22
C THR A 330 -3.84 15.33 5.73
N ALA A 331 -5.00 15.02 6.33
CA ALA A 331 -6.29 15.49 5.86
C ALA A 331 -6.44 17.01 5.72
N PRO A 332 -6.05 17.85 6.71
CA PRO A 332 -6.22 19.30 6.59
C PRO A 332 -5.42 19.91 5.43
N LEU A 333 -4.18 19.45 5.25
CA LEU A 333 -3.30 19.94 4.20
C LEU A 333 -3.65 19.38 2.82
N LEU A 334 -4.22 18.18 2.75
CA LEU A 334 -4.84 17.65 1.54
C LEU A 334 -6.03 18.50 1.11
N LEU A 335 -6.92 18.88 2.03
CA LEU A 335 -8.03 19.79 1.73
C LEU A 335 -7.51 21.15 1.23
N LEU A 336 -6.48 21.69 1.89
CA LEU A 336 -5.85 22.94 1.46
C LEU A 336 -5.23 22.80 0.06
N ALA A 337 -4.55 21.69 -0.22
CA ALA A 337 -3.96 21.42 -1.53
C ALA A 337 -5.03 21.32 -2.63
N TYR A 338 -6.15 20.63 -2.38
CA TYR A 338 -7.28 20.57 -3.31
C TYR A 338 -7.93 21.94 -3.53
N PHE A 339 -8.09 22.72 -2.47
CA PHE A 339 -8.60 24.09 -2.55
C PHE A 339 -7.68 24.98 -3.41
N LEU A 340 -6.38 24.95 -3.14
CA LEU A 340 -5.40 25.77 -3.86
C LEU A 340 -5.24 25.32 -5.32
N SER A 341 -5.33 24.02 -5.62
CA SER A 341 -5.37 23.50 -6.99
C SER A 341 -6.61 23.99 -7.78
N ALA A 342 -7.77 24.06 -7.12
CA ALA A 342 -8.98 24.62 -7.72
C ALA A 342 -8.86 26.14 -7.97
N LEU A 343 -8.20 26.87 -7.06
CA LEU A 343 -7.92 28.29 -7.20
C LEU A 343 -6.94 28.59 -8.35
N MET A 344 -5.94 27.73 -8.52
CA MET A 344 -4.96 27.80 -9.62
C MET A 344 -5.60 27.61 -11.00
N HIS A 345 -6.56 26.70 -11.12
CA HIS A 345 -7.36 26.53 -12.35
C HIS A 345 -8.20 27.77 -12.70
N TYR A 346 -8.57 28.56 -11.70
CA TYR A 346 -9.29 29.82 -11.90
C TYR A 346 -8.37 30.93 -12.41
N PHE A 347 -7.20 31.11 -11.79
CA PHE A 347 -6.30 32.22 -12.12
C PHE A 347 -5.54 32.05 -13.45
N LYS A 348 -5.47 30.83 -14.01
CA LYS A 348 -4.87 30.50 -15.32
C LYS A 348 -3.63 31.33 -15.64
N PRO A 349 -2.45 31.00 -15.07
CA PRO A 349 -1.24 31.78 -15.34
C PRO A 349 -0.96 31.85 -16.85
N THR A 350 -0.99 33.05 -17.40
CA THR A 350 -0.68 33.28 -18.82
C THR A 350 0.82 33.17 -19.05
N TYR A 351 1.25 32.18 -19.83
CA TYR A 351 2.66 31.98 -20.20
C TYR A 351 3.07 33.00 -21.27
N THR A 352 3.53 34.18 -20.85
CA THR A 352 3.77 35.30 -21.76
C THR A 352 5.15 35.29 -22.43
N GLN A 353 6.08 34.41 -22.02
CA GLN A 353 7.44 34.35 -22.58
C GLN A 353 8.02 32.93 -22.64
N LEU A 354 7.49 32.09 -23.54
CA LEU A 354 8.05 30.76 -23.82
C LEU A 354 9.31 30.87 -24.72
N PRO A 355 10.42 30.17 -24.39
CA PRO A 355 11.61 30.19 -25.23
C PRO A 355 11.39 29.46 -26.55
N LYS A 356 11.87 30.06 -27.65
CA LYS A 356 11.83 29.45 -28.97
C LYS A 356 12.88 28.34 -29.10
N GLN A 357 12.65 27.43 -30.03
CA GLN A 357 13.54 26.31 -30.35
C GLN A 357 15.01 26.71 -30.55
N ASP A 358 15.29 27.86 -31.18
CA ASP A 358 16.65 28.31 -31.50
C ASP A 358 17.38 29.04 -30.35
N SER A 359 16.82 29.05 -29.14
CA SER A 359 17.48 29.65 -27.98
C SER A 359 18.79 28.94 -27.65
N SER A 360 19.90 29.68 -27.62
CA SER A 360 21.22 29.20 -27.16
C SER A 360 21.41 29.33 -25.64
N SER A 361 20.43 29.90 -24.93
CA SER A 361 20.51 30.19 -23.49
C SER A 361 19.99 29.04 -22.62
N PHE A 362 20.54 27.83 -22.81
CA PHE A 362 20.04 26.60 -22.16
C PHE A 362 19.91 26.69 -20.63
N ALA A 363 20.86 27.32 -19.94
CA ALA A 363 20.77 27.51 -18.48
C ALA A 363 19.58 28.39 -18.08
N LYS A 364 19.31 29.46 -18.83
CA LYS A 364 18.18 30.37 -18.62
C LYS A 364 16.84 29.68 -18.93
N ASP A 365 16.82 28.82 -19.94
CA ASP A 365 15.62 28.09 -20.33
C ASP A 365 15.30 26.98 -19.32
N SER A 366 16.33 26.34 -18.76
CA SER A 366 16.21 25.37 -17.67
C SER A 366 15.65 26.02 -16.41
N THR A 367 16.20 27.18 -15.98
CA THR A 367 15.66 27.90 -14.81
C THR A 367 14.24 28.39 -15.04
N LYS A 368 13.92 28.89 -16.24
CA LYS A 368 12.53 29.25 -16.58
C LYS A 368 11.61 28.05 -16.45
N GLY A 369 11.94 26.91 -17.08
CA GLY A 369 11.13 25.69 -17.00
C GLY A 369 10.91 25.24 -15.55
N LEU A 370 11.93 25.32 -14.70
CA LEU A 370 11.85 25.05 -13.27
C LEU A 370 10.81 25.95 -12.56
N PHE A 371 10.87 27.28 -12.77
CA PHE A 371 9.91 28.21 -12.16
C PHE A 371 8.48 28.00 -12.64
N TYR A 372 8.30 27.68 -13.93
CA TYR A 372 6.97 27.37 -14.46
C TYR A 372 6.43 26.04 -13.93
N GLY A 373 7.30 25.05 -13.68
CA GLY A 373 6.90 23.78 -13.09
C GLY A 373 6.48 23.93 -11.62
N LEU A 374 7.22 24.73 -10.85
CA LEU A 374 6.88 25.07 -9.46
C LEU A 374 5.47 25.68 -9.33
N ALA A 375 5.07 26.49 -10.31
CA ALA A 375 3.82 27.23 -10.26
C ALA A 375 2.58 26.36 -10.50
N LEU A 376 2.68 25.09 -10.92
CA LEU A 376 1.52 24.31 -11.37
C LEU A 376 1.27 23.06 -10.50
N PRO A 377 0.03 22.89 -9.95
CA PRO A 377 -0.36 21.70 -9.20
C PRO A 377 -0.79 20.59 -10.14
N VAL A 378 0.18 20.09 -10.90
CA VAL A 378 -0.10 19.16 -11.98
C VAL A 378 0.57 17.83 -11.64
N CYS A 379 -0.21 16.76 -11.63
CA CYS A 379 0.32 15.42 -11.43
C CYS A 379 1.24 15.00 -12.60
N SER A 380 2.08 13.98 -12.38
CA SER A 380 3.02 13.45 -13.39
C SER A 380 2.36 13.14 -14.73
N ALA A 381 1.15 12.57 -14.72
CA ALA A 381 0.40 12.22 -15.93
C ALA A 381 -0.05 13.44 -16.75
N GLN A 382 -0.52 14.51 -16.08
CA GLN A 382 -0.90 15.74 -16.75
C GLN A 382 0.35 16.54 -17.19
N ALA A 383 1.44 16.51 -16.41
CA ALA A 383 2.69 17.17 -16.75
C ALA A 383 3.28 16.61 -18.05
N SER A 384 3.21 15.28 -18.25
CA SER A 384 3.61 14.62 -19.50
C SER A 384 2.82 15.11 -20.72
N LYS A 385 1.50 15.32 -20.59
CA LYS A 385 0.68 15.87 -21.68
C LYS A 385 1.01 17.33 -21.98
N MET A 386 1.20 18.14 -20.94
CA MET A 386 1.63 19.54 -21.09
C MET A 386 3.01 19.64 -21.74
N TYR A 387 3.93 18.74 -21.40
CA TYR A 387 5.23 18.63 -22.06
C TYR A 387 5.08 18.41 -23.58
N GLN A 388 4.21 17.49 -24.01
CA GLN A 388 3.95 17.28 -25.44
C GLN A 388 3.36 18.52 -26.12
N GLN A 389 2.44 19.22 -25.45
CA GLN A 389 1.85 20.46 -25.96
C GLN A 389 2.87 21.60 -26.10
N LEU A 390 3.79 21.74 -25.12
CA LEU A 390 4.88 22.71 -25.18
C LEU A 390 5.80 22.44 -26.37
N LEU A 391 6.14 21.16 -26.62
CA LEU A 391 6.92 20.79 -27.79
C LEU A 391 6.18 21.08 -29.10
N ALA A 392 4.91 20.71 -29.21
CA ALA A 392 4.09 21.03 -30.38
C ALA A 392 3.98 22.54 -30.64
N SER A 393 4.09 23.36 -29.59
CA SER A 393 4.10 24.83 -29.67
C SER A 393 5.46 25.43 -30.05
N GLY A 394 6.47 24.61 -30.37
CA GLY A 394 7.80 25.05 -30.78
C GLY A 394 8.73 25.49 -29.63
N VAL A 395 8.42 25.10 -28.39
CA VAL A 395 9.29 25.35 -27.23
C VAL A 395 10.50 24.42 -27.26
N ASN A 396 11.65 24.88 -26.77
CA ASN A 396 12.85 24.05 -26.73
C ASN A 396 12.77 22.90 -25.70
N GLN A 397 13.54 21.83 -25.95
CA GLN A 397 13.56 20.63 -25.10
C GLN A 397 14.07 20.91 -23.69
N THR A 398 15.04 21.82 -23.53
CA THR A 398 15.57 22.20 -22.20
C THR A 398 14.49 22.77 -21.29
N PHE A 399 13.70 23.74 -21.74
CA PHE A 399 12.59 24.28 -20.97
C PHE A 399 11.55 23.21 -20.66
N ALA A 400 11.15 22.45 -21.69
CA ALA A 400 10.08 21.45 -21.57
C ALA A 400 10.46 20.32 -20.60
N ILE A 401 11.70 19.84 -20.62
CA ILE A 401 12.21 18.82 -19.69
C ILE A 401 12.36 19.37 -18.27
N ALA A 402 12.89 20.59 -18.11
CA ALA A 402 12.98 21.23 -16.79
C ALA A 402 11.58 21.37 -16.17
N PHE A 403 10.62 21.85 -16.96
CA PHE A 403 9.21 21.94 -16.56
C PHE A 403 8.65 20.57 -16.16
N LEU A 404 8.80 19.57 -17.02
CA LEU A 404 8.26 18.24 -16.79
C LEU A 404 8.80 17.58 -15.52
N ILE A 405 10.11 17.72 -15.26
CA ILE A 405 10.75 17.13 -14.09
C ILE A 405 10.44 17.91 -12.83
N ALA A 406 10.47 19.24 -12.88
CA ALA A 406 10.22 20.08 -11.72
C ALA A 406 8.79 19.95 -11.21
N THR A 407 7.81 19.95 -12.11
CA THR A 407 6.38 20.05 -11.78
C THR A 407 5.98 19.03 -10.69
N PRO A 408 6.17 17.72 -10.84
CA PRO A 408 5.69 16.78 -9.82
C PRO A 408 6.64 16.66 -8.60
N ILE A 409 7.88 17.14 -8.66
CA ILE A 409 8.83 17.08 -7.53
C ILE A 409 8.60 18.24 -6.55
N ILE A 410 8.54 19.48 -7.07
CA ILE A 410 8.51 20.71 -6.27
C ILE A 410 7.17 21.44 -6.30
N ALA A 411 6.12 20.88 -6.92
CA ALA A 411 4.79 21.50 -6.89
C ALA A 411 4.32 21.74 -5.45
N PHE A 412 3.56 22.83 -5.28
CA PHE A 412 3.13 23.25 -3.95
C PHE A 412 2.25 22.20 -3.26
N ASP A 413 1.48 21.39 -3.99
CA ASP A 413 0.60 20.37 -3.41
C ASP A 413 1.40 19.25 -2.76
N SER A 414 2.47 18.81 -3.43
CA SER A 414 3.49 17.91 -2.90
C SER A 414 4.21 18.50 -1.68
N LEU A 415 4.56 19.79 -1.72
CA LEU A 415 5.23 20.47 -0.60
C LEU A 415 4.31 20.61 0.61
N LEU A 416 3.04 20.98 0.42
CA LEU A 416 2.07 21.09 1.50
C LEU A 416 1.87 19.77 2.24
N ILE A 417 1.83 18.65 1.52
CA ILE A 417 1.73 17.31 2.14
C ILE A 417 3.05 16.88 2.78
N SER A 418 4.18 17.38 2.30
CA SER A 418 5.50 17.06 2.88
C SER A 418 5.72 17.72 4.24
N LEU A 419 5.19 18.93 4.47
CA LEU A 419 5.37 19.68 5.72
C LEU A 419 4.95 18.93 7.01
N PRO A 420 3.79 18.24 7.07
CA PRO A 420 3.35 17.53 8.27
C PRO A 420 3.97 16.14 8.39
N LEU A 421 4.58 15.60 7.33
CA LEU A 421 5.05 14.23 7.27
C LEU A 421 6.57 14.11 7.37
N LEU A 422 7.30 15.09 6.84
CA LEU A 422 8.75 15.15 6.83
C LEU A 422 9.22 16.31 7.71
N SER A 423 10.43 16.21 8.27
CA SER A 423 11.04 17.34 8.98
C SER A 423 11.23 18.54 8.05
N LEU A 424 11.21 19.77 8.59
CA LEU A 424 11.37 20.98 7.78
C LEU A 424 12.69 20.98 6.99
N GLU A 425 13.74 20.40 7.57
CA GLU A 425 15.04 20.20 6.92
C GLU A 425 14.92 19.27 5.70
N MET A 426 14.23 18.14 5.84
CA MET A 426 13.95 17.21 4.74
C MET A 426 13.13 17.86 3.63
N VAL A 427 12.12 18.66 3.96
CA VAL A 427 11.32 19.39 2.96
C VAL A 427 12.17 20.44 2.24
N GLY A 428 13.00 21.19 2.97
CA GLY A 428 13.93 22.16 2.39
C GLY A 428 14.93 21.49 1.43
N LEU A 429 15.51 20.36 1.86
CA LEU A 429 16.40 19.54 1.03
C LEU A 429 15.66 18.99 -0.19
N ARG A 430 14.40 18.54 -0.06
CA ARG A 430 13.59 18.08 -1.19
C ARG A 430 13.42 19.17 -2.25
N VAL A 431 13.12 20.41 -1.85
CA VAL A 431 12.98 21.54 -2.78
C VAL A 431 14.31 21.84 -3.46
N LEU A 432 15.39 21.96 -2.68
CA LEU A 432 16.72 22.29 -3.20
C LEU A 432 17.24 21.20 -4.14
N LEU A 433 17.25 19.95 -3.69
CA LEU A 433 17.74 18.81 -4.45
C LEU A 433 16.84 18.49 -5.64
N GLY A 434 15.53 18.66 -5.51
CA GLY A 434 14.59 18.55 -6.62
C GLY A 434 14.82 19.58 -7.71
N ALA A 435 15.06 20.84 -7.31
CA ALA A 435 15.39 21.91 -8.24
C ALA A 435 16.74 21.70 -8.94
N THR A 436 17.77 21.28 -8.20
CA THR A 436 19.09 20.97 -8.80
C THR A 436 19.01 19.74 -9.70
N PHE A 437 18.27 18.70 -9.31
CA PHE A 437 18.01 17.51 -10.12
C PHE A 437 17.37 17.87 -11.46
N ALA A 438 16.24 18.60 -11.43
CA ALA A 438 15.54 19.07 -12.63
C ALA A 438 16.45 19.94 -13.51
N PHE A 439 17.16 20.90 -12.90
CA PHE A 439 18.03 21.82 -13.61
C PHE A 439 19.17 21.11 -14.34
N LEU A 440 19.88 20.20 -13.65
CA LEU A 440 21.04 19.49 -14.21
C LEU A 440 20.64 18.57 -15.35
N ILE A 441 19.55 17.81 -15.21
CA ILE A 441 19.03 16.93 -16.26
C ILE A 441 18.65 17.74 -17.48
N ALA A 442 17.86 18.80 -17.31
CA ALA A 442 17.43 19.64 -18.42
C ALA A 442 18.59 20.39 -19.09
N TYR A 443 19.55 20.89 -18.31
CA TYR A 443 20.72 21.59 -18.84
C TYR A 443 21.63 20.65 -19.65
N ILE A 444 21.90 19.44 -19.14
CA ILE A 444 22.86 18.51 -19.76
C ILE A 444 22.22 17.73 -20.91
N LEU A 445 20.99 17.23 -20.76
CA LEU A 445 20.33 16.42 -21.79
C LEU A 445 19.51 17.28 -22.76
N GLY A 446 18.81 18.31 -22.25
CA GLY A 446 17.99 19.17 -23.09
C GLY A 446 18.79 19.91 -24.18
N ARG A 447 20.08 20.21 -23.93
CA ARG A 447 20.97 20.79 -24.96
C ARG A 447 21.31 19.84 -26.11
N HIS A 448 21.17 18.53 -25.89
CA HIS A 448 21.45 17.50 -26.90
C HIS A 448 20.19 17.05 -27.64
N PHE A 449 19.00 17.29 -27.08
CA PHE A 449 17.73 16.92 -27.70
C PHE A 449 17.21 18.05 -28.58
N LYS A 450 16.76 17.71 -29.79
CA LYS A 450 16.18 18.66 -30.73
C LYS A 450 14.68 18.47 -30.81
N ASN A 451 13.89 19.53 -30.75
CA ASN A 451 12.45 19.38 -30.97
C ASN A 451 12.17 19.01 -32.44
N THR A 452 11.71 17.79 -32.68
CA THR A 452 11.41 17.26 -34.02
C THR A 452 9.93 17.39 -34.36
N ASP A 453 9.07 17.63 -33.37
CA ASP A 453 7.61 17.74 -33.50
C ASP A 453 7.22 19.19 -33.87
N THR A 454 7.73 19.68 -35.01
CA THR A 454 7.25 20.92 -35.65
C THR A 454 6.30 20.57 -36.80
N ALA A 455 5.14 19.98 -36.47
CA ALA A 455 4.07 19.79 -37.45
C ALA A 455 2.69 19.94 -36.80
N GLN A 456 1.94 20.90 -37.35
CA GLN A 456 0.55 21.29 -37.05
C GLN A 456 0.32 21.96 -35.70
N THR A 457 0.46 23.30 -35.73
CA THR A 457 -0.37 24.22 -34.95
C THR A 457 -1.84 23.96 -35.26
N ASP A 458 -2.50 23.11 -34.48
CA ASP A 458 -3.77 23.55 -33.95
C ASP A 458 -3.44 24.46 -32.78
N GLU A 459 -3.91 25.71 -32.85
CA GLU A 459 -3.79 26.69 -31.78
C GLU A 459 -4.04 26.02 -30.42
N LEU A 460 -3.43 26.60 -29.38
CA LEU A 460 -3.92 26.51 -28.00
C LEU A 460 -5.37 27.06 -27.90
N SER A 461 -6.31 26.49 -28.65
CA SER A 461 -7.72 26.50 -28.30
C SER A 461 -7.86 25.50 -27.16
N VAL A 462 -7.45 25.94 -25.97
CA VAL A 462 -8.23 25.60 -24.79
C VAL A 462 -9.64 26.01 -25.19
N LYS A 463 -10.48 25.05 -25.60
CA LYS A 463 -11.88 25.30 -25.96
C LYS A 463 -12.43 26.16 -24.84
N GLN A 464 -12.59 27.43 -25.17
CA GLN A 464 -12.99 28.45 -24.24
C GLN A 464 -14.47 28.20 -24.05
N HIS A 465 -14.81 27.38 -23.04
CA HIS A 465 -16.14 27.45 -22.46
C HIS A 465 -16.23 28.78 -21.69
N SER A 466 -16.36 29.85 -22.47
CA SER A 466 -16.97 31.09 -22.05
C SER A 466 -18.40 30.75 -21.65
N GLY A 467 -18.70 30.78 -20.34
CA GLY A 467 -20.09 30.71 -19.86
C GLY A 467 -20.39 29.88 -18.62
N SER A 468 -19.45 29.15 -17.99
CA SER A 468 -19.77 28.46 -16.73
C SER A 468 -19.38 29.31 -15.52
N ARG A 469 -20.34 29.52 -14.62
CA ARG A 469 -20.22 30.27 -13.36
C ARG A 469 -18.93 29.86 -12.63
N PHE A 470 -18.22 30.80 -11.98
CA PHE A 470 -17.04 30.56 -11.12
C PHE A 470 -17.05 29.22 -10.37
N LEU A 471 -18.21 28.89 -9.79
CA LEU A 471 -18.44 27.66 -9.05
C LEU A 471 -18.31 26.37 -9.89
N ALA A 472 -18.68 26.38 -11.16
CA ALA A 472 -18.57 25.25 -12.07
C ALA A 472 -17.11 24.97 -12.48
N SER A 473 -16.31 26.02 -12.72
CA SER A 473 -14.88 25.87 -13.04
C SER A 473 -14.07 25.37 -11.84
N ILE A 474 -14.35 25.91 -10.65
CA ILE A 474 -13.76 25.43 -9.38
C ILE A 474 -14.18 24.00 -9.10
N LYS A 475 -15.47 23.68 -9.22
CA LYS A 475 -15.99 22.32 -9.03
C LYS A 475 -15.30 21.34 -9.98
N GLN A 476 -15.07 21.73 -11.24
CA GLN A 476 -14.44 20.86 -12.22
C GLN A 476 -12.94 20.63 -11.94
N GLY A 477 -12.17 21.67 -11.61
CA GLY A 477 -10.76 21.54 -11.24
C GLY A 477 -10.56 20.74 -9.95
N TYR A 478 -11.38 21.03 -8.93
CA TYR A 478 -11.38 20.33 -7.65
C TYR A 478 -11.71 18.85 -7.80
N LEU A 479 -12.84 18.53 -8.47
CA LEU A 479 -13.26 17.14 -8.63
C LEU A 479 -12.27 16.35 -9.49
N HIS A 480 -11.69 16.94 -10.54
CA HIS A 480 -10.73 16.25 -11.39
C HIS A 480 -9.45 15.89 -10.64
N GLN A 481 -8.89 16.83 -9.87
CA GLN A 481 -7.70 16.56 -9.05
C GLN A 481 -8.00 15.53 -7.97
N LEU A 482 -9.13 15.65 -7.28
CA LEU A 482 -9.54 14.71 -6.24
C LEU A 482 -9.73 13.29 -6.80
N ASP A 483 -10.45 13.16 -7.92
CA ASP A 483 -10.66 11.87 -8.57
C ASP A 483 -9.34 11.21 -8.97
N HIS A 484 -8.37 11.99 -9.44
CA HIS A 484 -7.06 11.45 -9.85
C HIS A 484 -6.18 11.10 -8.65
N THR A 485 -6.19 11.90 -7.57
CA THR A 485 -5.25 11.76 -6.45
C THR A 485 -5.75 10.87 -5.31
N ALA A 486 -7.06 10.79 -5.08
CA ALA A 486 -7.64 10.01 -3.98
C ALA A 486 -7.20 8.53 -3.97
N PRO A 487 -7.19 7.79 -5.12
CA PRO A 487 -6.70 6.42 -5.14
C PRO A 487 -5.22 6.32 -4.71
N TRP A 488 -4.38 7.26 -5.15
CA TRP A 488 -2.96 7.28 -4.81
C TRP A 488 -2.72 7.61 -3.34
N VAL A 489 -3.49 8.53 -2.76
CA VAL A 489 -3.41 8.88 -1.34
C VAL A 489 -3.83 7.70 -0.47
N LEU A 490 -4.95 7.05 -0.79
CA LEU A 490 -5.41 5.86 -0.07
C LEU A 490 -4.42 4.69 -0.17
N LEU A 491 -3.88 4.43 -1.37
CA LEU A 491 -2.82 3.43 -1.55
C LEU A 491 -1.58 3.80 -0.74
N GLY A 492 -1.20 5.08 -0.74
CA GLY A 492 -0.07 5.59 0.03
C GLY A 492 -0.24 5.35 1.54
N TRP A 493 -1.40 5.72 2.11
CA TRP A 493 -1.70 5.47 3.52
C TRP A 493 -1.72 3.97 3.85
N ALA A 494 -2.32 3.15 2.98
CA ALA A 494 -2.38 1.70 3.18
C ALA A 494 -0.98 1.07 3.16
N LEU A 495 -0.18 1.37 2.13
CA LEU A 495 1.20 0.86 2.03
C LEU A 495 2.07 1.35 3.18
N ALA A 496 1.95 2.63 3.55
CA ALA A 496 2.71 3.20 4.67
C ALA A 496 2.40 2.46 5.98
N ALA A 497 1.11 2.28 6.29
CA ALA A 497 0.64 1.60 7.48
C ALA A 497 1.04 0.12 7.54
N THR A 498 1.01 -0.58 6.40
CA THR A 498 1.42 -1.99 6.32
C THR A 498 2.93 -2.14 6.42
N LEU A 499 3.70 -1.29 5.73
CA LEU A 499 5.15 -1.38 5.71
C LEU A 499 5.80 -0.90 7.02
N SER A 500 5.20 0.06 7.72
CA SER A 500 5.75 0.55 8.99
C SER A 500 5.63 -0.45 10.13
N ALA A 501 4.62 -1.33 10.09
CA ALA A 501 4.43 -2.37 11.09
C ALA A 501 5.45 -3.53 10.98
N ASN A 502 6.28 -3.53 9.94
CA ASN A 502 7.25 -4.59 9.69
C ASN A 502 8.67 -4.01 9.54
N SER A 503 9.62 -4.47 10.36
CA SER A 503 11.02 -4.00 10.41
C SER A 503 11.88 -4.52 9.25
N ALA A 504 11.28 -4.83 8.11
CA ALA A 504 11.95 -5.52 7.00
C ALA A 504 13.14 -4.72 6.39
N TRP A 505 13.27 -3.44 6.75
CA TRP A 505 14.38 -2.56 6.36
C TRP A 505 15.63 -2.73 7.21
N ALA A 506 15.52 -3.29 8.43
CA ALA A 506 16.65 -3.54 9.32
C ALA A 506 17.73 -4.44 8.69
N PHE A 507 17.33 -5.32 7.75
CA PHE A 507 18.26 -6.14 6.97
C PHE A 507 19.30 -5.30 6.20
N PHE A 508 18.97 -4.05 5.86
CA PHE A 508 19.83 -3.16 5.09
C PHE A 508 20.57 -2.11 5.94
N ASP A 509 20.53 -2.21 7.27
CA ASP A 509 21.14 -1.20 8.16
C ASP A 509 22.64 -1.00 7.88
N GLN A 510 23.34 -2.07 7.50
CA GLN A 510 24.77 -2.04 7.18
C GLN A 510 25.07 -1.61 5.74
N ALA A 511 24.07 -1.56 4.86
CA ALA A 511 24.23 -1.32 3.42
C ALA A 511 23.33 -0.18 2.92
N LEU A 512 23.54 1.03 3.43
CA LEU A 512 22.75 2.23 3.07
C LEU A 512 22.72 2.51 1.56
N TRP A 513 23.79 2.18 0.83
CA TRP A 513 23.82 2.30 -0.63
C TRP A 513 22.85 1.35 -1.33
N LEU A 514 22.63 0.16 -0.74
CA LEU A 514 21.70 -0.83 -1.25
C LEU A 514 20.26 -0.39 -1.00
N GLN A 515 19.98 0.26 0.14
CA GLN A 515 18.67 0.89 0.38
C GLN A 515 18.35 1.93 -0.70
N VAL A 516 19.29 2.82 -1.02
CA VAL A 516 19.12 3.82 -2.09
C VAL A 516 18.86 3.14 -3.44
N LEU A 517 19.65 2.11 -3.77
CA LEU A 517 19.52 1.39 -5.03
C LEU A 517 18.15 0.71 -5.16
N VAL A 518 17.73 -0.03 -4.13
CA VAL A 518 16.44 -0.73 -4.09
C VAL A 518 15.29 0.27 -4.23
N MET A 519 15.35 1.40 -3.52
CA MET A 519 14.29 2.41 -3.59
C MET A 519 14.18 3.05 -4.98
N ILE A 520 15.29 3.30 -5.67
CA ILE A 520 15.24 3.79 -7.06
C ILE A 520 14.63 2.73 -7.98
N LEU A 521 14.99 1.46 -7.82
CA LEU A 521 14.46 0.36 -8.63
C LEU A 521 12.96 0.15 -8.40
N VAL A 522 12.48 0.27 -7.16
CA VAL A 522 11.05 0.20 -6.82
C VAL A 522 10.29 1.41 -7.36
N ALA A 523 10.88 2.60 -7.33
CA ALA A 523 10.26 3.83 -7.86
C ALA A 523 10.12 3.82 -9.39
N PHE A 524 11.11 3.25 -10.11
CA PHE A 524 11.18 3.29 -11.57
C PHE A 524 9.93 2.80 -12.35
N PRO A 525 9.32 1.64 -12.05
CA PRO A 525 8.20 1.11 -12.83
C PRO A 525 6.89 1.89 -12.63
N PHE A 526 6.78 2.66 -11.55
CA PHE A 526 5.53 3.32 -11.17
C PHE A 526 5.66 4.84 -11.26
N SER A 527 4.83 5.47 -12.07
CA SER A 527 4.67 6.93 -12.07
C SER A 527 3.78 7.36 -10.92
N LEU A 528 4.32 7.24 -9.71
CA LEU A 528 3.57 7.48 -8.49
C LEU A 528 3.32 8.98 -8.30
N CYS A 529 2.14 9.34 -7.82
CA CYS A 529 1.87 10.72 -7.46
C CYS A 529 2.71 11.11 -6.24
N ALA A 530 3.41 12.25 -6.30
CA ALA A 530 4.22 12.76 -5.19
C ALA A 530 3.43 12.86 -3.87
N THR A 531 2.13 13.19 -3.97
CA THR A 531 1.21 13.30 -2.84
C THR A 531 0.97 11.95 -2.14
N GLY A 532 0.88 10.86 -2.90
CA GLY A 532 0.65 9.51 -2.37
C GLY A 532 1.91 8.84 -1.83
N VAL A 533 3.09 9.13 -2.39
CA VAL A 533 4.34 8.50 -1.95
C VAL A 533 4.98 9.16 -0.74
N THR A 534 4.65 10.43 -0.48
CA THR A 534 5.23 11.16 0.66
C THR A 534 4.87 10.52 2.01
N PRO A 535 3.61 10.11 2.28
CA PRO A 535 3.28 9.32 3.47
C PRO A 535 4.03 7.99 3.57
N VAL A 536 4.19 7.27 2.45
CA VAL A 536 4.96 6.00 2.42
C VAL A 536 6.39 6.26 2.85
N ILE A 537 7.06 7.23 2.25
CA ILE A 537 8.45 7.55 2.59
C ILE A 537 8.58 8.03 4.03
N ALA A 538 7.69 8.90 4.51
CA ALA A 538 7.72 9.37 5.90
C ALA A 538 7.70 8.20 6.90
N LEU A 539 6.84 7.20 6.66
CA LEU A 539 6.74 6.04 7.55
C LEU A 539 7.86 5.04 7.37
N LEU A 540 8.37 4.88 6.16
CA LEU A 540 9.55 4.08 5.94
C LEU A 540 10.78 4.69 6.65
N LEU A 541 10.91 6.02 6.67
CA LEU A 541 11.97 6.70 7.44
C LEU A 541 11.84 6.39 8.94
N MET A 542 10.63 6.36 9.50
CA MET A 542 10.38 5.93 10.89
C MET A 542 10.73 4.46 11.10
N ALA A 543 10.45 3.62 10.09
CA ALA A 543 10.77 2.18 10.11
C ALA A 543 12.27 1.88 9.85
N GLY A 544 13.13 2.90 9.79
CA GLY A 544 14.59 2.74 9.64
C GLY A 544 15.13 2.92 8.22
N LEU A 545 14.30 3.31 7.24
CA LEU A 545 14.80 3.66 5.91
C LEU A 545 15.73 4.88 5.99
N SER A 546 16.86 4.82 5.29
CA SER A 546 17.81 5.93 5.29
C SER A 546 17.23 7.20 4.63
N PRO A 547 17.54 8.41 5.13
CA PRO A 547 17.06 9.67 4.55
C PRO A 547 17.40 9.83 3.06
N GLY A 548 18.59 9.38 2.65
CA GLY A 548 19.02 9.39 1.26
C GLY A 548 18.24 8.41 0.37
N ALA A 549 17.84 7.25 0.87
CA ALA A 549 17.00 6.30 0.13
C ALA A 549 15.59 6.86 -0.07
N GLY A 550 15.02 7.47 0.99
CA GLY A 550 13.76 8.21 0.91
C GLY A 550 13.81 9.36 -0.11
N MET A 551 14.86 10.17 -0.09
CA MET A 551 15.02 11.28 -1.03
C MET A 551 15.19 10.81 -2.47
N ALA A 552 16.01 9.78 -2.72
CA ALA A 552 16.18 9.21 -4.05
C ALA A 552 14.84 8.70 -4.62
N PHE A 553 14.02 8.05 -3.78
CA PHE A 553 12.67 7.65 -4.15
C PHE A 553 11.78 8.86 -4.52
N LEU A 554 11.75 9.89 -3.67
CA LEU A 554 10.94 11.10 -3.88
C LEU A 554 11.34 11.91 -5.12
N LEU A 555 12.58 11.77 -5.60
CA LEU A 555 13.04 12.36 -6.87
C LEU A 555 12.65 11.52 -8.09
N ILE A 556 12.72 10.19 -7.98
CA ILE A 556 12.53 9.28 -9.13
C ILE A 556 11.05 8.95 -9.37
N ALA A 557 10.32 8.58 -8.32
CA ALA A 557 8.94 8.10 -8.40
C ALA A 557 7.97 9.06 -9.14
N PRO A 558 7.97 10.38 -8.88
CA PRO A 558 7.08 11.30 -9.61
C PRO A 558 7.56 11.64 -11.03
N THR A 559 8.82 11.34 -11.35
CA THR A 559 9.51 11.90 -12.51
C THR A 559 9.66 10.89 -13.64
N ILE A 560 10.06 9.66 -13.32
CA ILE A 560 10.21 8.62 -14.33
C ILE A 560 8.84 8.04 -14.67
N SER A 561 8.52 8.06 -15.97
CA SER A 561 7.34 7.38 -16.50
C SER A 561 7.67 6.63 -17.78
N LEU A 562 6.99 5.49 -17.96
CA LEU A 562 7.09 4.71 -19.20
C LEU A 562 6.57 5.51 -20.40
N GLU A 563 5.61 6.42 -20.17
CA GLU A 563 5.10 7.37 -21.14
C GLU A 563 6.19 8.37 -21.56
N LEU A 564 6.89 8.99 -20.60
CA LEU A 564 8.00 9.90 -20.88
C LEU A 564 9.12 9.19 -21.66
N LEU A 565 9.60 8.05 -21.16
CA LEU A 565 10.66 7.30 -21.82
C LEU A 565 10.24 6.87 -23.22
N SER A 566 8.97 6.49 -23.40
CA SER A 566 8.45 6.14 -24.71
C SER A 566 8.30 7.35 -25.63
N ALA A 567 7.97 8.53 -25.13
CA ALA A 567 7.87 9.74 -25.93
C ALA A 567 9.25 10.19 -26.40
N ILE A 568 10.23 10.26 -25.49
CA ILE A 568 11.63 10.55 -25.83
C ILE A 568 12.18 9.51 -26.80
N LYS A 569 11.89 8.21 -26.59
CA LYS A 569 12.28 7.15 -27.52
C LYS A 569 11.73 7.38 -28.93
N LYS A 570 10.49 7.84 -29.06
CA LYS A 570 9.86 8.12 -30.35
C LYS A 570 10.44 9.35 -31.03
N GLN A 571 10.72 10.41 -30.28
CA GLN A 571 11.21 11.69 -30.81
C GLN A 571 12.72 11.69 -31.09
N GLN A 572 13.53 11.18 -30.15
CA GLN A 572 14.99 11.28 -30.15
C GLN A 572 15.69 9.94 -30.40
N GLY A 573 14.95 8.83 -30.41
CA GLY A 573 15.50 7.48 -30.50
C GLY A 573 15.81 6.84 -29.14
N ILE A 574 16.15 5.54 -29.18
CA ILE A 574 16.31 4.72 -27.96
C ILE A 574 17.51 5.15 -27.10
N PHE A 575 18.60 5.59 -27.72
CA PHE A 575 19.80 6.03 -27.02
C PHE A 575 19.53 7.25 -26.13
N ALA A 576 18.72 8.19 -26.61
CA ALA A 576 18.30 9.36 -25.83
C ALA A 576 17.44 8.96 -24.62
N ALA A 577 16.51 8.02 -24.79
CA ALA A 577 15.68 7.52 -23.70
C ALA A 577 16.51 6.78 -22.63
N ILE A 578 17.47 5.94 -23.05
CA ILE A 578 18.39 5.25 -22.13
C ILE A 578 19.31 6.26 -21.44
N SER A 579 19.82 7.27 -22.16
CA SER A 579 20.64 8.32 -21.58
C SER A 579 19.88 9.11 -20.50
N LEU A 580 18.62 9.46 -20.75
CA LEU A 580 17.75 10.09 -19.76
C LEU A 580 17.58 9.21 -18.52
N LEU A 581 17.24 7.93 -18.72
CA LEU A 581 17.07 6.99 -17.64
C LEU A 581 18.34 6.85 -16.78
N LEU A 582 19.48 6.54 -17.41
CA LEU A 582 20.74 6.34 -16.69
C LEU A 582 21.20 7.61 -15.97
N PHE A 583 20.99 8.78 -16.58
CA PHE A 583 21.38 10.04 -15.97
C PHE A 583 20.51 10.39 -14.76
N MET A 584 19.20 10.21 -14.87
CA MET A 584 18.27 10.37 -13.74
C MET A 584 18.61 9.40 -12.60
N PHE A 585 18.82 8.13 -12.93
CA PHE A 585 19.17 7.08 -11.97
C PHE A 585 20.48 7.41 -11.25
N GLY A 586 21.55 7.70 -12.02
CA GLY A 586 22.86 8.03 -11.47
C GLY A 586 22.83 9.28 -10.60
N LEU A 587 22.14 10.33 -11.04
CA LEU A 587 22.04 11.56 -10.26
C LEU A 587 21.23 11.36 -8.96
N ALA A 588 20.12 10.63 -9.00
CA ALA A 588 19.35 10.31 -7.80
C ALA A 588 20.14 9.42 -6.83
N PHE A 589 20.90 8.45 -7.34
CA PHE A 589 21.76 7.59 -6.54
C PHE A 589 22.86 8.40 -5.85
N LEU A 590 23.55 9.29 -6.58
CA LEU A 590 24.57 10.17 -6.01
C LEU A 590 24.00 11.14 -4.97
N ILE A 591 22.82 11.72 -5.24
CA ILE A 591 22.13 12.58 -4.26
C ILE A 591 21.77 11.78 -3.01
N GLY A 592 21.23 10.56 -3.15
CA GLY A 592 20.88 9.70 -2.03
C GLY A 592 22.10 9.30 -1.19
N LEU A 593 23.20 8.89 -1.83
CA LEU A 593 24.45 8.59 -1.11
C LEU A 593 25.02 9.83 -0.42
N GLY A 594 25.05 10.97 -1.10
CA GLY A 594 25.52 12.22 -0.51
C GLY A 594 24.68 12.59 0.71
N MET A 595 23.36 12.48 0.61
CA MET A 595 22.45 12.77 1.71
C MET A 595 22.65 11.85 2.91
N ASN A 596 22.91 10.55 2.69
CA ASN A 596 23.26 9.62 3.76
C ASN A 596 24.56 10.00 4.49
N GLN A 597 25.49 10.72 3.85
CA GLN A 597 26.70 11.21 4.53
C GLN A 597 26.43 12.44 5.40
N PHE A 598 25.50 13.30 4.96
CA PHE A 598 25.16 14.54 5.68
C PHE A 598 24.10 14.34 6.77
N MET A 599 23.22 13.35 6.62
CA MET A 599 22.11 13.05 7.54
C MET A 599 22.16 11.59 8.00
N ILE A 600 23.19 11.26 8.80
CA ILE A 600 23.34 9.94 9.44
C ILE A 600 22.41 9.80 10.65
N SER A 601 22.09 10.91 11.32
CA SER A 601 21.22 10.92 12.49
C SER A 601 19.76 11.00 12.06
N SER A 602 18.94 10.05 12.53
CA SER A 602 17.48 10.05 12.38
C SER A 602 16.93 11.41 12.83
N THR A 603 16.63 12.30 11.89
CA THR A 603 15.86 13.51 12.23
C THR A 603 14.52 13.01 12.69
N SER A 604 14.17 13.24 13.96
CA SER A 604 12.83 12.94 14.43
C SER A 604 11.84 13.63 13.50
N THR A 605 10.94 12.84 12.94
CA THR A 605 9.97 13.39 11.99
C THR A 605 9.02 14.32 12.76
N TRP A 606 8.51 15.37 12.12
CA TRP A 606 7.53 16.25 12.80
C TRP A 606 6.31 15.47 13.32
N PHE A 607 5.97 14.38 12.63
CA PHE A 607 4.98 13.39 13.02
C PHE A 607 5.33 12.66 14.34
N GLU A 608 6.58 12.24 14.55
CA GLU A 608 7.02 11.64 15.82
C GLU A 608 6.90 12.61 17.00
N LEU A 609 7.15 13.89 16.78
CA LEU A 609 7.10 14.93 17.83
C LEU A 609 5.68 15.26 18.31
N HIS A 610 4.63 14.91 17.57
CA HIS A 610 3.26 15.34 17.86
C HIS A 610 2.27 14.19 18.10
N GLN A 611 2.71 12.93 18.24
CA GLN A 611 1.81 11.80 18.45
C GLN A 611 0.91 12.01 19.69
N GLY A 612 -0.41 12.04 19.49
CA GLY A 612 -1.39 11.92 20.57
C GLY A 612 -2.43 13.04 20.67
N ASP A 613 -2.11 14.27 20.26
CA ASP A 613 -3.01 15.43 20.46
C ASP A 613 -3.65 15.90 19.16
N TYR A 614 -4.77 15.26 18.79
CA TYR A 614 -5.56 15.69 17.64
C TYR A 614 -6.60 16.74 18.02
N SER A 615 -6.58 17.86 17.30
CA SER A 615 -7.58 18.90 17.44
C SER A 615 -8.87 18.56 16.67
N TRP A 616 -10.01 19.09 17.11
CA TRP A 616 -11.32 18.86 16.49
C TRP A 616 -11.37 19.17 14.97
N TRP A 617 -10.57 20.14 14.50
CA TRP A 617 -10.51 20.51 13.08
C TRP A 617 -9.81 19.46 12.22
N GLN A 618 -8.91 18.65 12.77
CA GLN A 618 -8.30 17.52 12.05
C GLN A 618 -9.33 16.42 11.82
N TYR A 619 -10.12 16.07 12.83
CA TYR A 619 -11.24 15.15 12.69
C TYR A 619 -12.27 15.65 11.68
N LEU A 620 -12.62 16.94 11.73
CA LEU A 620 -13.52 17.54 10.73
C LEU A 620 -12.94 17.46 9.32
N SER A 621 -11.64 17.75 9.16
CA SER A 621 -10.95 17.68 7.87
C SER A 621 -10.94 16.27 7.31
N LEU A 622 -10.65 15.27 8.16
CA LEU A 622 -10.68 13.87 7.77
C LEU A 622 -12.09 13.45 7.36
N ALA A 623 -13.10 13.80 8.15
CA ALA A 623 -14.50 13.51 7.83
C ALA A 623 -14.89 14.09 6.46
N LEU A 624 -14.50 15.33 6.17
CA LEU A 624 -14.74 15.96 4.86
C LEU A 624 -14.03 15.21 3.73
N ILE A 625 -12.75 14.84 3.89
CA ILE A 625 -12.03 14.06 2.87
C ILE A 625 -12.67 12.70 2.63
N LEU A 626 -13.03 11.99 3.70
CA LEU A 626 -13.66 10.68 3.59
C LEU A 626 -15.00 10.79 2.84
N VAL A 627 -15.80 11.82 3.11
CA VAL A 627 -17.04 12.08 2.36
C VAL A 627 -16.74 12.33 0.89
N LEU A 628 -15.72 13.11 0.57
CA LEU A 628 -15.37 13.42 -0.83
C LEU A 628 -14.85 12.19 -1.58
N TYR A 629 -13.98 11.40 -0.96
CA TYR A 629 -13.47 10.15 -1.52
C TYR A 629 -14.62 9.15 -1.70
N PHE A 630 -15.53 9.07 -0.73
CA PHE A 630 -16.73 8.25 -0.80
C PHE A 630 -17.64 8.66 -1.96
N VAL A 631 -17.88 9.96 -2.16
CA VAL A 631 -18.65 10.47 -3.30
C VAL A 631 -17.95 10.19 -4.63
N SER A 632 -16.62 10.32 -4.69
CA SER A 632 -15.83 9.96 -5.87
C SER A 632 -15.98 8.48 -6.22
N LEU A 633 -15.84 7.60 -5.21
CA LEU A 633 -16.00 6.16 -5.34
C LEU A 633 -17.42 5.76 -5.78
N LEU A 634 -18.46 6.36 -5.18
CA LEU A 634 -19.85 6.13 -5.58
C LEU A 634 -20.13 6.54 -7.03
N ARG A 635 -19.52 7.62 -7.50
CA ARG A 635 -19.75 8.14 -8.85
C ARG A 635 -19.00 7.35 -9.92
N ARG A 636 -17.78 6.90 -9.61
CA ARG A 636 -16.90 6.19 -10.56
C ARG A 636 -17.08 4.68 -10.51
N GLY A 637 -17.33 4.11 -9.33
CA GLY A 637 -17.12 2.69 -9.03
C GLY A 637 -15.65 2.39 -8.70
N ALA A 638 -15.41 1.35 -7.91
CA ALA A 638 -14.08 0.99 -7.43
C ALA A 638 -13.08 0.64 -8.54
N ARG A 639 -13.54 0.02 -9.62
CA ARG A 639 -12.67 -0.31 -10.77
C ARG A 639 -12.17 0.93 -11.48
N ASP A 640 -13.07 1.84 -11.87
CA ASP A 640 -12.67 3.12 -12.49
C ASP A 640 -11.81 3.95 -11.54
N PHE A 641 -12.04 3.87 -10.23
CA PHE A 641 -11.25 4.55 -9.20
C PHE A 641 -9.82 3.96 -9.13
N ILE A 642 -9.66 2.64 -9.04
CA ILE A 642 -8.35 1.96 -8.97
C ILE A 642 -7.63 1.94 -10.33
N ALA A 643 -8.35 2.00 -11.46
CA ALA A 643 -7.76 2.08 -12.79
C ALA A 643 -6.82 3.29 -12.94
N GLU A 644 -7.00 4.33 -12.12
CA GLU A 644 -6.09 5.47 -12.06
C GLU A 644 -4.66 5.10 -11.60
N LEU A 645 -4.52 4.00 -10.85
CA LEU A 645 -3.24 3.48 -10.35
C LEU A 645 -2.47 2.69 -11.43
N ILE A 646 -3.15 2.27 -12.49
CA ILE A 646 -2.59 1.36 -13.49
C ILE A 646 -2.27 2.13 -14.77
N PRO A 647 -1.03 2.03 -15.31
CA PRO A 647 -0.71 2.68 -16.58
C PRO A 647 -1.65 2.21 -17.69
N GLN A 648 -2.16 3.14 -18.50
CA GLN A 648 -3.18 2.85 -19.53
C GLN A 648 -2.76 1.76 -20.54
N ARG A 649 -1.45 1.54 -20.70
CA ARG A 649 -0.89 0.48 -21.56
C ARG A 649 -1.19 -0.94 -21.06
N PHE A 650 -1.41 -1.12 -19.76
CA PHE A 650 -1.79 -2.40 -19.18
C PHE A 650 -3.32 -2.60 -19.15
N LEU A 651 -4.10 -1.51 -19.24
CA LEU A 651 -5.56 -1.55 -19.27
C LEU A 651 -6.14 -1.75 -20.68
N LYS A 652 -5.45 -1.27 -21.73
CA LYS A 652 -5.86 -1.52 -23.12
C LYS A 652 -5.47 -2.93 -23.54
N GLY A 653 -6.31 -3.91 -23.23
CA GLY A 653 -6.32 -5.19 -23.93
C GLY A 653 -6.47 -4.93 -25.43
N HIS A 654 -5.58 -5.54 -26.22
CA HIS A 654 -5.52 -5.38 -27.67
C HIS A 654 -6.92 -5.57 -28.29
N ASP A 655 -7.42 -4.55 -28.99
CA ASP A 655 -8.56 -4.73 -29.87
C ASP A 655 -8.13 -5.69 -30.98
N HIS A 656 -8.67 -6.91 -30.94
CA HIS A 656 -8.61 -7.81 -32.08
C HIS A 656 -9.58 -7.27 -33.13
N ASP A 657 -9.07 -6.47 -34.06
CA ASP A 657 -9.74 -6.21 -35.33
C ASP A 657 -9.84 -7.55 -36.09
N HIS A 658 -10.96 -8.24 -35.92
CA HIS A 658 -11.33 -9.35 -36.80
C HIS A 658 -11.69 -8.77 -38.17
N HIS A 659 -10.71 -8.69 -39.07
CA HIS A 659 -10.96 -8.54 -40.49
C HIS A 659 -11.73 -9.78 -40.98
N HIS A 660 -13.05 -9.66 -41.06
CA HIS A 660 -13.89 -10.60 -41.79
C HIS A 660 -13.57 -10.48 -43.28
N HIS A 661 -12.75 -11.39 -43.80
CA HIS A 661 -12.67 -11.65 -45.23
C HIS A 661 -13.98 -12.32 -45.67
N HIS A 662 -14.89 -11.52 -46.23
CA HIS A 662 -15.96 -12.04 -47.08
C HIS A 662 -15.34 -12.45 -48.42
N HIS A 663 -15.23 -13.75 -48.66
CA HIS A 663 -15.06 -14.28 -50.01
C HIS A 663 -16.46 -14.44 -50.63
N HIS A 664 -16.68 -13.69 -51.71
CA HIS A 664 -17.72 -13.95 -52.73
C HIS A 664 -17.19 -14.96 -53.75
#